data_AF-A0A8C2EE51-F1
#
_entry.id   AF-A0A8C2EE51-F1
#
_cell.length_a   1.000
_cell.length_b   1.000
_cell.length_c   1.000
_cell.angle_alpha   90.00
_cell.angle_beta   90.00
_cell.angle_gamma   90.00
#
_symmetry.space_group_name_H-M   'P 1'
#
loop_
_entity.id
_entity.type
_entity.pdbx_description
1 polymer ?
#
loop_
_entity_poly.entity_id
_entity_poly.type
_entity_poly.pdbx_seq_one_letter_code
_entity_poly.pdbx_strand_id
1 'polypeptide(L)'
;MSRRDATEGGFKHVFAILRSLYPRVQTLQEFADGLVFSDGRKPVLLDEKDGARFQKLAGGLIICACAPPQQLRVPAQLGTLPEVLAFTLNHIKRKKLRNVLGFGYQCSDVAAGSDPFRFHGDVSQTAASISTSELWKRINQRLGTEVTRYLLQDCAIFATVPPSCLLQVCGEPSFCLHFFAINIYLFLNYRKFERLPLMQLMWKMKVKACHWLGLKKRHCASEHRYREWICGQFLGWMLSGYVVGLVKALFYVTESMGQKHTLRFYRGEVWIRLQEMAFRAHLSKGQWRALSPSQALKFPKTAVTSRIRFIPKVNSMRPITRLSGPRDSLQVRLGVRLLQNVLSVCVREAPGPMGSTVWGWQGIHRVLKEFGPQQKSSPRPLYFVKVDVSGAYDSLPHQKLVEVLGEVLRVFSERSFFVRQYARVWNAPHLGLRKHFCTRAEMSEPLNMKGFVVEEQAGGTLHDAILVERHSSEVRGGDVFQFFQKMLSSYIIHHDNKMFRQVCGIPQGSSVSALLCNLCYGHMENSLLKGIAKGGCLMRLVDDFLLITPHLSKATEFLTTLLAGVPDYGCQINPQKVAVNFPVCVEWLDSGVSVLPSCCLFPWCGLLLDTHSLDVYKDYSRYDGLSLRYSLTLGSAHSPTAVIKKLLSVLSLKCTDIFLDLRMNSVEAVYRSLYKLILLQALRFHACVRSLPLGQNVESNPCFFLKMIWTMSRVTNRLIRHINKGRSAGFSSDSHVKLTYKLHAPWLSADLLYMIHQYTQAGQ
;
A
#
# COMPACT_ATOMS: atom_id res chain seq x y z
N MET A 1 -20.94 -9.06 40.59
CA MET A 1 -19.86 -8.06 40.67
C MET A 1 -19.19 -8.22 42.02
N SER A 2 -18.06 -8.94 42.05
CA SER A 2 -17.30 -9.26 43.26
C SER A 2 -16.04 -8.37 43.31
N ARG A 3 -15.54 -8.08 44.51
CA ARG A 3 -14.48 -7.11 44.88
C ARG A 3 -13.09 -7.25 44.18
N ARG A 4 -12.96 -7.94 43.04
CA ARG A 4 -11.68 -8.17 42.33
C ARG A 4 -11.33 -7.15 41.23
N ASP A 5 -12.27 -6.31 40.78
CA ASP A 5 -12.04 -5.44 39.62
C ASP A 5 -11.32 -4.10 39.92
N ALA A 6 -11.21 -3.67 41.18
CA ALA A 6 -10.66 -2.34 41.51
C ALA A 6 -9.13 -2.22 41.38
N THR A 7 -8.39 -3.34 41.34
CA THR A 7 -6.92 -3.36 41.21
C THR A 7 -6.41 -3.60 39.78
N GLU A 8 -7.26 -3.98 38.82
CA GLU A 8 -6.83 -4.26 37.44
C GLU A 8 -6.65 -3.00 36.58
N GLY A 9 -7.30 -1.89 36.93
CA GLY A 9 -7.27 -0.66 36.12
C GLY A 9 -5.87 -0.07 35.93
N GLY A 10 -5.03 -0.09 36.98
CA GLY A 10 -3.70 0.52 36.96
C GLY A 10 -2.65 -0.26 36.16
N PHE A 11 -2.71 -1.60 36.17
CA PHE A 11 -1.68 -2.46 35.56
C PHE A 11 -2.06 -3.01 34.17
N LYS A 12 -3.26 -2.70 33.66
CA LYS A 12 -3.76 -3.18 32.36
C LYS A 12 -2.76 -3.02 31.20
N HIS A 13 -2.13 -1.85 31.12
CA HIS A 13 -1.18 -1.55 30.04
C HIS A 13 0.11 -2.36 30.12
N VAL A 14 0.70 -2.49 31.32
CA VAL A 14 1.94 -3.27 31.50
C VAL A 14 1.71 -4.76 31.33
N PHE A 15 0.54 -5.29 31.68
CA PHE A 15 0.16 -6.67 31.35
C PHE A 15 -0.02 -6.89 29.85
N ALA A 16 -0.56 -5.92 29.12
CA ALA A 16 -0.63 -6.00 27.66
C ALA A 16 0.77 -6.06 27.03
N ILE A 17 1.74 -5.31 27.59
CA ILE A 17 3.15 -5.41 27.16
C ILE A 17 3.69 -6.82 27.43
N LEU A 18 3.56 -7.36 28.64
CA LEU A 18 4.05 -8.71 28.94
C LEU A 18 3.43 -9.79 28.03
N ARG A 19 2.11 -9.74 27.80
CA ARG A 19 1.40 -10.68 26.90
C ARG A 19 1.83 -10.57 25.44
N SER A 20 2.40 -9.42 25.04
CA SER A 20 2.99 -9.25 23.70
C SER A 20 4.38 -9.86 23.58
N LEU A 21 5.09 -10.05 24.70
CA LEU A 21 6.47 -10.53 24.75
C LEU A 21 6.57 -12.02 25.08
N TYR A 22 5.64 -12.53 25.88
CA TYR A 22 5.66 -13.91 26.38
C TYR A 22 4.36 -14.64 26.06
N PRO A 23 4.43 -15.90 25.61
CA PRO A 23 3.25 -16.70 25.28
C PRO A 23 2.42 -17.07 26.52
N ARG A 24 3.04 -17.09 27.71
CA ARG A 24 2.38 -17.34 29.00
C ARG A 24 2.74 -16.23 29.98
N VAL A 25 1.71 -15.58 30.52
CA VAL A 25 1.81 -14.55 31.57
C VAL A 25 0.77 -14.91 32.63
N GLN A 26 1.23 -15.31 33.81
CA GLN A 26 0.39 -15.81 34.89
C GLN A 26 0.84 -15.21 36.22
N THR A 27 -0.03 -15.16 37.22
CA THR A 27 0.40 -14.87 38.60
C THR A 27 1.18 -16.05 39.18
N LEU A 28 1.98 -15.82 40.22
CA LEU A 28 2.65 -16.90 40.95
C LEU A 28 1.65 -17.94 41.49
N GLN A 29 0.46 -17.49 41.89
CA GLN A 29 -0.63 -18.35 42.33
C GLN A 29 -1.18 -19.22 41.19
N GLU A 30 -1.56 -18.61 40.07
CA GLU A 30 -2.04 -19.35 38.88
C GLU A 30 -1.02 -20.36 38.36
N PHE A 31 0.26 -20.02 38.45
CA PHE A 31 1.34 -20.95 38.12
C PHE A 31 1.38 -22.13 39.08
N ALA A 32 1.37 -21.87 40.40
CA ALA A 32 1.41 -22.92 41.42
C ALA A 32 0.19 -23.85 41.35
N ASP A 33 -1.01 -23.31 41.15
CA ASP A 33 -2.26 -24.08 41.03
C ASP A 33 -2.25 -25.02 39.81
N GLY A 34 -1.50 -24.64 38.77
CA GLY A 34 -1.29 -25.43 37.55
C GLY A 34 -0.18 -26.48 37.64
N LEU A 35 0.57 -26.55 38.74
CA LEU A 35 1.61 -27.56 38.94
C LEU A 35 1.00 -28.87 39.46
N VAL A 36 1.46 -29.99 38.90
CA VAL A 36 1.20 -31.35 39.39
C VAL A 36 2.53 -32.06 39.46
N PHE A 37 2.90 -32.52 40.66
CA PHE A 37 4.15 -33.27 40.86
C PHE A 37 4.01 -34.71 40.35
N SER A 38 5.15 -35.39 40.19
CA SER A 38 5.20 -36.78 39.71
C SER A 38 4.41 -37.78 40.56
N ASP A 39 4.09 -37.45 41.80
CA ASP A 39 3.29 -38.25 42.74
C ASP A 39 1.79 -37.85 42.74
N GLY A 40 1.37 -36.95 41.86
CA GLY A 40 -0.01 -36.46 41.74
C GLY A 40 -0.40 -35.38 42.74
N ARG A 41 0.49 -34.98 43.66
CA ARG A 41 0.21 -33.90 44.63
C ARG A 41 0.31 -32.53 43.96
N LYS A 42 -0.41 -31.55 44.51
CA LYS A 42 -0.33 -30.13 44.12
C LYS A 42 0.33 -29.32 45.23
N PRO A 43 1.20 -28.34 44.90
CA PRO A 43 1.80 -27.47 45.90
C PRO A 43 0.75 -26.50 46.46
N VAL A 44 0.79 -26.25 47.76
CA VAL A 44 -0.04 -25.22 48.41
C VAL A 44 0.82 -23.98 48.60
N LEU A 45 0.64 -22.98 47.73
CA LEU A 45 1.39 -21.72 47.81
C LEU A 45 0.86 -20.78 48.88
N LEU A 46 -0.46 -20.70 49.07
CA LEU A 46 -1.15 -19.81 50.01
C LEU A 46 -1.97 -20.65 51.01
N ASP A 47 -1.87 -20.30 52.29
CA ASP A 47 -2.63 -20.88 53.40
C ASP A 47 -3.56 -19.80 53.99
N GLU A 48 -4.72 -20.18 54.51
CA GLU A 48 -5.68 -19.27 55.16
C GLU A 48 -5.07 -18.57 56.39
N LYS A 49 -4.04 -19.17 57.00
CA LYS A 49 -3.29 -18.60 58.13
C LYS A 49 -2.23 -17.57 57.71
N ASP A 50 -2.03 -17.32 56.42
CA ASP A 50 -1.06 -16.33 55.97
C ASP A 50 -1.53 -14.90 56.19
N GLY A 51 -0.64 -14.06 56.73
CA GLY A 51 -0.92 -12.64 56.87
C GLY A 51 -1.19 -11.97 55.51
N ALA A 52 -2.10 -11.00 55.49
CA ALA A 52 -2.52 -10.27 54.29
C ALA A 52 -1.36 -9.67 53.46
N ARG A 53 -0.23 -9.34 54.12
CA ARG A 53 0.99 -8.87 53.46
C ARG A 53 1.63 -9.92 52.56
N PHE A 54 1.68 -11.19 52.98
CA PHE A 54 2.25 -12.28 52.18
C PHE A 54 1.37 -12.58 50.97
N GLN A 55 0.05 -12.70 51.18
CA GLN A 55 -0.91 -12.93 50.10
C GLN A 55 -0.86 -11.82 49.03
N LYS A 56 -0.76 -10.55 49.45
CA LYS A 56 -0.62 -9.41 48.53
C LYS A 56 0.71 -9.44 47.76
N LEU A 57 1.82 -9.76 48.41
CA LEU A 57 3.14 -9.82 47.77
C LEU A 57 3.27 -11.01 46.81
N ALA A 58 2.76 -12.18 47.20
CA ALA A 58 2.71 -13.36 46.34
C ALA A 58 1.79 -13.16 45.13
N GLY A 59 0.61 -12.54 45.33
CA GLY A 59 -0.29 -12.16 44.24
C GLY A 59 0.27 -11.07 43.31
N GLY A 60 1.24 -10.29 43.79
CA GLY A 60 1.95 -9.28 43.02
C GLY A 60 3.13 -9.80 42.19
N LEU A 61 3.45 -11.10 42.26
CA LEU A 61 4.49 -11.72 41.43
C LEU A 61 3.87 -12.32 40.16
N ILE A 62 4.43 -11.91 39.02
CA ILE A 62 3.97 -12.28 37.67
C ILE A 62 5.06 -13.10 37.01
N ILE A 63 4.70 -14.29 36.57
CA ILE A 63 5.59 -15.25 35.91
C ILE A 63 5.32 -15.21 34.40
N CYS A 64 6.40 -15.00 33.66
CA CYS A 64 6.43 -15.03 32.21
C CYS A 64 7.35 -16.17 31.75
N ALA A 65 6.82 -17.10 30.96
CA ALA A 65 7.56 -18.28 30.50
C ALA A 65 7.33 -18.57 29.01
N CYS A 66 8.36 -19.09 28.33
CA CYS A 66 8.29 -19.47 26.92
C CYS A 66 7.83 -20.93 26.71
N ALA A 67 7.97 -21.77 27.73
CA ALA A 67 7.62 -23.19 27.70
C ALA A 67 7.00 -23.60 29.06
N PRO A 68 6.13 -24.62 29.11
CA PRO A 68 5.70 -25.23 30.36
C PRO A 68 6.90 -25.81 31.15
N PRO A 69 6.81 -25.91 32.48
CA PRO A 69 7.80 -26.65 33.26
C PRO A 69 7.87 -28.10 32.79
N GLN A 70 9.07 -28.66 32.67
CA GLN A 70 9.27 -30.10 32.47
C GLN A 70 8.77 -30.86 33.70
N GLN A 71 8.44 -32.15 33.55
CA GLN A 71 7.87 -32.98 34.62
C GLN A 71 8.69 -32.87 35.92
N LEU A 72 8.17 -32.12 36.91
CA LEU A 72 8.89 -31.81 38.15
C LEU A 72 8.75 -32.99 39.12
N ARG A 73 9.87 -33.43 39.68
CA ARG A 73 9.91 -34.47 40.73
C ARG A 73 9.25 -33.95 42.01
N VAL A 74 8.88 -34.87 42.91
CA VAL A 74 8.26 -34.62 44.23
C VAL A 74 8.88 -33.40 44.94
N PRO A 75 8.08 -32.52 45.58
CA PRO A 75 8.59 -31.33 46.24
C PRO A 75 9.49 -31.73 47.41
N ALA A 76 10.80 -31.64 47.18
CA ALA A 76 11.81 -31.83 48.21
C ALA A 76 12.50 -30.48 48.46
N GLN A 77 12.52 -30.05 49.72
CA GLN A 77 13.32 -28.92 50.16
C GLN A 77 14.76 -29.42 50.38
N LEU A 78 15.50 -29.55 49.28
CA LEU A 78 16.87 -30.09 49.27
C LEU A 78 17.93 -29.04 49.65
N GLY A 79 17.57 -27.76 49.62
CA GLY A 79 18.47 -26.66 49.98
C GLY A 79 17.75 -25.41 50.47
N THR A 80 18.46 -24.60 51.25
CA THR A 80 18.01 -23.30 51.73
C THR A 80 17.95 -22.27 50.59
N LEU A 81 17.15 -21.21 50.72
CA LEU A 81 17.04 -20.18 49.67
C LEU A 81 18.42 -19.59 49.26
N PRO A 82 19.35 -19.28 50.19
CA PRO A 82 20.70 -18.85 49.83
C PRO A 82 21.46 -19.88 48.99
N GLU A 83 21.36 -21.18 49.30
CA GLU A 83 22.02 -22.25 48.55
C GLU A 83 21.45 -22.38 47.13
N VAL A 84 20.12 -22.30 46.99
CA VAL A 84 19.44 -22.32 45.68
C VAL A 84 19.83 -21.12 44.84
N LEU A 85 19.89 -19.93 45.45
CA LEU A 85 20.26 -18.70 44.77
C LEU A 85 21.75 -18.71 44.38
N ALA A 86 22.64 -19.19 45.26
CA ALA A 86 24.06 -19.35 44.97
C ALA A 86 24.28 -20.30 43.81
N PHE A 87 23.63 -21.47 43.84
CA PHE A 87 23.66 -22.45 42.74
C PHE A 87 23.21 -21.82 41.42
N THR A 88 22.11 -21.07 41.44
CA THR A 88 21.53 -20.45 40.25
C THR A 88 22.44 -19.35 39.68
N LEU A 89 22.99 -18.47 40.53
CA LEU A 89 23.88 -17.40 40.12
C LEU A 89 25.23 -17.92 39.60
N ASN A 90 25.78 -18.95 40.26
CA ASN A 90 26.98 -19.65 39.81
C ASN A 90 26.75 -20.31 38.45
N HIS A 91 25.61 -20.94 38.25
CA HIS A 91 25.21 -21.51 36.96
C HIS A 91 25.09 -20.44 35.86
N ILE A 92 24.37 -19.34 36.15
CA ILE A 92 24.20 -18.20 35.23
C ILE A 92 25.55 -17.64 34.79
N LYS A 93 26.50 -17.45 35.72
CA LYS A 93 27.85 -16.95 35.39
C LYS A 93 28.67 -17.96 34.62
N ARG A 94 28.74 -19.21 35.08
CA ARG A 94 29.52 -20.28 34.44
C ARG A 94 29.04 -20.57 33.02
N LYS A 95 27.73 -20.59 32.79
CA LYS A 95 27.12 -20.79 31.47
C LYS A 95 26.93 -19.49 30.68
N LYS A 96 27.30 -18.34 31.24
CA LYS A 96 27.14 -17.00 30.63
C LYS A 96 25.70 -16.71 30.17
N LEU A 97 24.72 -17.16 30.95
CA LEU A 97 23.30 -16.95 30.66
C LEU A 97 22.92 -15.48 30.89
N ARG A 98 21.97 -14.98 30.09
CA ARG A 98 21.41 -13.64 30.27
C ARG A 98 20.25 -13.69 31.22
N ASN A 99 20.47 -13.21 32.44
CA ASN A 99 19.44 -13.15 33.46
C ASN A 99 19.65 -11.88 34.30
N VAL A 100 18.57 -11.14 34.57
CA VAL A 100 18.61 -9.92 35.40
C VAL A 100 19.25 -10.17 36.77
N LEU A 101 19.05 -11.37 37.35
CA LEU A 101 19.70 -11.77 38.61
C LEU A 101 21.23 -11.72 38.52
N GLY A 102 21.79 -12.04 37.35
CA GLY A 102 23.23 -12.07 37.13
C GLY A 102 23.88 -10.68 37.09
N PHE A 103 23.12 -9.59 37.03
CA PHE A 103 23.66 -8.22 37.02
C PHE A 103 24.15 -7.78 38.40
N GLY A 104 23.49 -8.25 39.46
CA GLY A 104 23.88 -7.98 40.84
C GLY A 104 25.00 -8.87 41.36
N TYR A 105 25.44 -9.88 40.60
CA TYR A 105 26.44 -10.86 41.05
C TYR A 105 27.79 -10.61 40.39
N GLN A 106 28.80 -10.20 41.17
CA GLN A 106 30.17 -9.97 40.70
C GLN A 106 31.08 -11.08 41.23
N CYS A 107 31.47 -11.98 40.34
CA CYS A 107 32.23 -13.18 40.69
C CYS A 107 33.37 -13.38 39.69
N SER A 108 34.58 -13.57 40.20
CA SER A 108 35.79 -13.96 39.44
C SER A 108 35.64 -15.38 38.90
N ASP A 109 36.45 -15.79 37.91
CA ASP A 109 36.35 -17.12 37.30
C ASP A 109 36.31 -18.24 38.36
N VAL A 110 35.15 -18.92 38.48
CA VAL A 110 34.92 -19.98 39.47
C VAL A 110 35.75 -21.20 39.08
N ALA A 111 36.72 -21.56 39.93
CA ALA A 111 37.60 -22.71 39.72
C ALA A 111 36.79 -24.02 39.58
N ALA A 112 37.28 -24.96 38.77
CA ALA A 112 36.68 -26.28 38.63
C ALA A 112 36.89 -27.07 39.93
N GLY A 113 35.88 -27.09 40.81
CA GLY A 113 35.92 -27.76 42.12
C GLY A 113 35.29 -26.95 43.26
N SER A 114 34.95 -25.68 43.04
CA SER A 114 34.29 -24.84 44.06
C SER A 114 32.86 -25.33 44.37
N ASP A 115 32.49 -25.29 45.65
CA ASP A 115 31.16 -25.68 46.14
C ASP A 115 30.04 -24.88 45.43
N PRO A 116 29.17 -25.54 44.64
CA PRO A 116 28.17 -24.83 43.85
C PRO A 116 27.09 -24.14 44.70
N PHE A 117 26.94 -24.51 45.98
CA PHE A 117 25.90 -24.00 46.88
C PHE A 117 26.33 -22.78 47.70
N ARG A 118 27.56 -22.26 47.49
CA ARG A 118 28.06 -21.03 48.11
C ARG A 118 28.26 -19.91 47.08
N PHE A 119 28.10 -18.67 47.52
CA PHE A 119 28.44 -17.50 46.70
C PHE A 119 29.95 -17.40 46.57
N HIS A 120 30.46 -17.29 45.34
CA HIS A 120 31.88 -17.13 45.01
C HIS A 120 32.22 -15.68 44.65
N GLY A 121 31.37 -14.74 45.06
CA GLY A 121 31.49 -13.32 44.75
C GLY A 121 30.40 -12.49 45.41
N ASP A 122 30.45 -11.18 45.18
CA ASP A 122 29.56 -10.23 45.83
C ASP A 122 28.18 -10.23 45.21
N VAL A 123 27.16 -10.26 46.08
CA VAL A 123 25.75 -10.21 45.70
C VAL A 123 25.18 -8.83 46.04
N SER A 124 24.62 -8.16 45.04
CA SER A 124 24.04 -6.82 45.13
C SER A 124 22.69 -6.74 44.41
N GLN A 125 22.00 -5.60 44.53
CA GLN A 125 20.75 -5.29 43.82
C GLN A 125 19.65 -6.35 44.09
N THR A 126 18.93 -6.77 43.05
CA THR A 126 17.80 -7.71 43.15
C THR A 126 18.21 -9.05 43.75
N ALA A 127 19.43 -9.54 43.48
CA ALA A 127 19.91 -10.81 44.04
C ALA A 127 20.08 -10.73 45.57
N ALA A 128 20.57 -9.60 46.10
CA ALA A 128 20.67 -9.37 47.55
C ALA A 128 19.29 -9.18 48.19
N SER A 129 18.36 -8.56 47.47
CA SER A 129 16.97 -8.44 47.93
C SER A 129 16.27 -9.79 48.02
N ILE A 130 16.54 -10.73 47.11
CA ILE A 130 15.96 -12.07 47.14
C ILE A 130 16.57 -12.90 48.27
N SER A 131 17.90 -12.88 48.44
CA SER A 131 18.59 -13.72 49.45
C SER A 131 18.11 -13.48 50.88
N THR A 132 17.67 -12.24 51.17
CA THR A 132 17.19 -11.80 52.48
C THR A 132 15.67 -11.78 52.59
N SER A 133 14.93 -12.13 51.53
CA SER A 133 13.47 -11.98 51.49
C SER A 133 12.72 -13.12 52.17
N GLU A 134 11.93 -12.79 53.19
CA GLU A 134 10.99 -13.73 53.82
C GLU A 134 9.91 -14.26 52.85
N LEU A 135 9.54 -13.49 51.82
CA LEU A 135 8.63 -13.93 50.77
C LEU A 135 9.25 -15.10 49.99
N TRP A 136 10.48 -14.94 49.51
CA TRP A 136 11.16 -15.97 48.74
C TRP A 136 11.55 -17.20 49.58
N LYS A 137 11.82 -17.02 50.88
CA LYS A 137 12.05 -18.16 51.79
C LYS A 137 10.81 -19.05 51.90
N ARG A 138 9.63 -18.44 52.09
CA ARG A 138 8.36 -19.16 52.13
C ARG A 138 8.00 -19.79 50.78
N ILE A 139 8.27 -19.11 49.66
CA ILE A 139 8.10 -19.68 48.31
C ILE A 139 8.95 -20.94 48.17
N ASN A 140 10.24 -20.89 48.58
CA ASN A 140 11.13 -22.05 48.51
C ASN A 140 10.69 -23.21 49.41
N GLN A 141 10.16 -22.91 50.61
CA GLN A 141 9.62 -23.93 51.52
C GLN A 141 8.37 -24.61 50.97
N ARG A 142 7.46 -23.85 50.32
CA ARG A 142 6.17 -24.36 49.86
C ARG A 142 6.18 -25.00 48.48
N LEU A 143 6.93 -24.40 47.56
CA LEU A 143 7.06 -24.91 46.18
C LEU A 143 8.23 -25.89 46.03
N GLY A 144 9.19 -25.87 46.95
CA GLY A 144 10.39 -26.70 46.91
C GLY A 144 11.54 -26.08 46.12
N THR A 145 12.72 -26.70 46.27
CA THR A 145 14.00 -26.22 45.72
C THR A 145 14.01 -26.22 44.19
N GLU A 146 13.52 -27.28 43.56
CA GLU A 146 13.53 -27.43 42.10
C GLU A 146 12.62 -26.40 41.39
N VAL A 147 11.41 -26.18 41.93
CA VAL A 147 10.48 -25.17 41.39
C VAL A 147 11.07 -23.77 41.54
N THR A 148 11.65 -23.45 42.70
CA THR A 148 12.25 -22.15 42.96
C THR A 148 13.44 -21.89 42.05
N ARG A 149 14.25 -22.91 41.78
CA ARG A 149 15.33 -22.83 40.81
C ARG A 149 14.81 -22.56 39.40
N TYR A 150 13.80 -23.30 38.94
CA TYR A 150 13.19 -23.09 37.63
C TYR A 150 12.63 -21.65 37.48
N LEU A 151 11.97 -21.15 38.53
CA LEU A 151 11.47 -19.77 38.59
C LEU A 151 12.59 -18.73 38.42
N LEU A 152 13.71 -18.89 39.12
CA LEU A 152 14.82 -17.93 39.08
C LEU A 152 15.69 -18.04 37.81
N GLN A 153 15.82 -19.25 37.27
CA GLN A 153 16.72 -19.55 36.16
C GLN A 153 16.06 -19.39 34.78
N ASP A 154 14.86 -19.96 34.62
CA ASP A 154 14.23 -20.21 33.32
C ASP A 154 12.97 -19.36 33.06
N CYS A 155 12.44 -18.69 34.10
CA CYS A 155 11.32 -17.76 33.99
C CYS A 155 11.77 -16.29 34.06
N ALA A 156 11.01 -15.41 33.40
CA ALA A 156 11.07 -13.98 33.64
C ALA A 156 10.02 -13.60 34.67
N ILE A 157 10.45 -13.13 35.84
CA ILE A 157 9.55 -12.78 36.95
C ILE A 157 9.49 -11.28 37.10
N PHE A 158 8.28 -10.75 37.26
CA PHE A 158 8.01 -9.34 37.47
C PHE A 158 7.27 -9.15 38.78
N ALA A 159 7.70 -8.18 39.59
CA ALA A 159 6.98 -7.75 40.78
C ALA A 159 6.15 -6.50 40.45
N THR A 160 4.88 -6.48 40.84
CA THR A 160 4.02 -5.31 40.72
C THR A 160 4.48 -4.22 41.69
N VAL A 161 4.77 -3.04 41.16
CA VAL A 161 5.10 -1.83 41.92
C VAL A 161 3.99 -0.80 41.67
N PRO A 162 3.13 -0.53 42.66
CA PRO A 162 2.08 0.48 42.52
C PRO A 162 2.62 1.86 42.10
N PRO A 163 1.83 2.67 41.39
CA PRO A 163 0.44 2.41 41.00
C PRO A 163 0.28 1.55 39.73
N SER A 164 1.29 1.45 38.86
CA SER A 164 1.13 0.87 37.52
C SER A 164 2.41 0.27 36.90
N CYS A 165 3.49 0.08 37.67
CA CYS A 165 4.79 -0.34 37.14
C CYS A 165 5.10 -1.81 37.47
N LEU A 166 5.98 -2.43 36.68
CA LEU A 166 6.51 -3.76 36.95
C LEU A 166 8.03 -3.69 37.07
N LEU A 167 8.58 -4.31 38.10
CA LEU A 167 10.03 -4.50 38.28
C LEU A 167 10.41 -5.91 37.84
N GLN A 168 11.30 -6.04 36.85
CA GLN A 168 11.82 -7.36 36.48
C GLN A 168 12.79 -7.85 37.56
N VAL A 169 12.44 -8.97 38.19
CA VAL A 169 13.20 -9.59 39.27
C VAL A 169 14.26 -10.54 38.73
N CYS A 170 13.89 -11.40 37.78
CA CYS A 170 14.78 -12.38 37.15
C CYS A 170 14.40 -12.68 35.70
N GLY A 171 15.18 -13.55 35.06
CA GLY A 171 15.01 -13.99 33.67
C GLY A 171 15.67 -13.08 32.65
N GLU A 172 15.52 -13.41 31.36
CA GLU A 172 16.14 -12.65 30.28
C GLU A 172 15.60 -11.21 30.22
N PRO A 173 16.46 -10.18 30.12
CA PRO A 173 16.01 -8.78 30.11
C PRO A 173 15.01 -8.49 28.99
N SER A 174 13.83 -7.99 29.38
CA SER A 174 12.67 -7.81 28.48
C SER A 174 12.92 -6.87 27.29
N PHE A 175 13.87 -5.93 27.38
CA PHE A 175 14.20 -5.00 26.30
C PHE A 175 14.75 -5.69 25.04
N CYS A 176 15.41 -6.84 25.18
CA CYS A 176 15.96 -7.59 24.03
C CYS A 176 14.85 -8.23 23.19
N LEU A 177 13.87 -8.87 23.86
CA LEU A 177 12.71 -9.50 23.22
C LEU A 177 11.80 -8.45 22.58
N HIS A 178 11.62 -7.32 23.25
CA HIS A 178 10.82 -6.19 22.76
C HIS A 178 11.35 -5.62 21.44
N PHE A 179 12.67 -5.42 21.32
CA PHE A 179 13.27 -4.92 20.09
C PHE A 179 13.04 -5.87 18.91
N PHE A 180 13.15 -7.18 19.15
CA PHE A 180 12.98 -8.20 18.12
C PHE A 180 11.53 -8.27 17.62
N ALA A 181 10.58 -8.39 18.54
CA ALA A 181 9.15 -8.46 18.23
C ALA A 181 8.67 -7.18 17.52
N ILE A 182 9.16 -6.00 17.93
CA ILE A 182 8.85 -4.73 17.26
C ILE A 182 9.33 -4.73 15.81
N ASN A 183 10.56 -5.17 15.52
CA ASN A 183 11.07 -5.13 14.15
C ASN A 183 10.32 -6.08 13.22
N ILE A 184 9.90 -7.25 13.69
CA ILE A 184 9.01 -8.15 12.93
C ILE A 184 7.64 -7.50 12.73
N TYR A 185 7.03 -6.99 13.80
CA TYR A 185 5.74 -6.32 13.72
C TYR A 185 5.77 -5.15 12.74
N LEU A 186 6.80 -4.31 12.80
CA LEU A 186 7.01 -3.22 11.87
C LEU A 186 7.15 -3.76 10.44
N PHE A 187 8.02 -4.75 10.21
CA PHE A 187 8.23 -5.35 8.89
C PHE A 187 6.94 -5.90 8.26
N LEU A 188 6.11 -6.60 9.03
CA LEU A 188 4.83 -7.13 8.53
C LEU A 188 3.79 -6.03 8.23
N ASN A 189 3.94 -4.86 8.84
CA ASN A 189 3.10 -3.67 8.60
C ASN A 189 3.65 -2.72 7.52
N TYR A 190 4.72 -3.10 6.82
CA TYR A 190 5.25 -2.30 5.71
C TYR A 190 4.28 -2.24 4.53
N ARG A 191 4.34 -1.13 3.80
CA ARG A 191 3.50 -0.90 2.63
C ARG A 191 4.05 -1.65 1.41
N LYS A 192 3.18 -1.94 0.46
CA LYS A 192 3.56 -2.45 -0.86
C LYS A 192 4.60 -1.51 -1.49
N PHE A 193 5.74 -2.06 -1.90
CA PHE A 193 6.92 -1.37 -2.48
C PHE A 193 7.89 -0.72 -1.48
N GLU A 194 7.69 -0.90 -0.19
CA GLU A 194 8.71 -0.49 0.79
C GLU A 194 9.81 -1.53 0.95
N ARG A 195 10.97 -1.05 1.38
CA ARG A 195 12.11 -1.89 1.74
C ARG A 195 12.59 -1.48 3.11
N LEU A 196 13.04 -2.45 3.91
CA LEU A 196 13.68 -2.23 5.20
C LEU A 196 15.21 -2.33 4.99
N PRO A 197 15.95 -1.20 5.01
CA PRO A 197 17.40 -1.24 4.92
C PRO A 197 18.00 -1.89 6.17
N LEU A 198 19.13 -2.58 5.99
CA LEU A 198 19.78 -3.28 7.10
C LEU A 198 20.20 -2.34 8.23
N MET A 199 20.70 -1.15 7.89
CA MET A 199 21.03 -0.10 8.86
C MET A 199 19.83 0.27 9.74
N GLN A 200 18.62 0.30 9.19
CA GLN A 200 17.42 0.61 9.96
C GLN A 200 17.05 -0.55 10.91
N LEU A 201 17.20 -1.79 10.46
CA LEU A 201 16.99 -2.97 11.29
C LEU A 201 17.98 -3.05 12.45
N MET A 202 19.22 -2.61 12.24
CA MET A 202 20.28 -2.58 13.24
C MET A 202 20.26 -1.32 14.12
N TRP A 203 19.38 -0.36 13.86
CA TRP A 203 19.37 0.92 14.55
C TRP A 203 19.13 0.74 16.06
N LYS A 204 19.93 1.44 16.88
CA LYS A 204 19.94 1.31 18.36
C LYS A 204 20.28 -0.08 18.90
N MET A 205 20.71 -1.01 18.05
CA MET A 205 21.12 -2.32 18.49
C MET A 205 22.58 -2.32 18.96
N LYS A 206 22.81 -2.77 20.19
CA LYS A 206 24.16 -2.88 20.75
C LYS A 206 24.76 -4.24 20.37
N VAL A 207 25.61 -4.27 19.35
CA VAL A 207 26.30 -5.51 18.90
C VAL A 207 27.16 -6.13 19.99
N LYS A 208 27.73 -5.32 20.88
CA LYS A 208 28.43 -5.80 22.09
C LYS A 208 27.52 -6.62 23.02
N ALA A 209 26.23 -6.32 23.01
CA ALA A 209 25.21 -7.09 23.70
C ALA A 209 24.73 -8.29 22.85
N CYS A 210 25.58 -8.90 22.02
CA CYS A 210 25.32 -10.18 21.35
C CYS A 210 26.53 -11.11 21.59
N HIS A 211 26.46 -11.97 22.60
CA HIS A 211 27.63 -12.76 23.04
C HIS A 211 28.11 -13.79 21.99
N TRP A 212 27.21 -14.28 21.14
CA TRP A 212 27.55 -15.23 20.07
C TRP A 212 28.43 -14.61 18.96
N LEU A 213 28.53 -13.28 18.89
CA LEU A 213 29.31 -12.58 17.86
C LEU A 213 30.80 -12.41 18.21
N GLY A 214 31.28 -12.86 19.38
CA GLY A 214 32.67 -12.62 19.76
C GLY A 214 33.26 -13.67 20.70
N LEU A 215 34.44 -14.16 20.34
CA LEU A 215 35.22 -15.13 21.12
C LEU A 215 36.34 -14.48 21.98
N LYS A 216 36.63 -13.17 21.83
CA LYS A 216 37.78 -12.51 22.52
C LYS A 216 37.50 -11.09 23.03
N LYS A 217 38.26 -10.68 24.06
CA LYS A 217 38.24 -9.39 24.80
C LYS A 217 38.89 -8.20 24.04
N ARG A 218 39.52 -8.39 22.88
CA ARG A 218 40.15 -7.26 22.13
C ARG A 218 39.12 -6.55 21.25
N HIS A 219 39.04 -5.23 21.41
CA HIS A 219 38.07 -4.36 20.76
C HIS A 219 38.78 -3.38 19.81
N CYS A 220 39.08 -3.78 18.58
CA CYS A 220 39.48 -2.84 17.53
C CYS A 220 38.29 -2.52 16.61
N ALA A 221 38.31 -1.35 15.95
CA ALA A 221 37.20 -0.87 15.15
C ALA A 221 36.82 -1.79 13.98
N SER A 222 37.81 -2.43 13.34
CA SER A 222 37.60 -3.39 12.26
C SER A 222 36.85 -4.63 12.72
N GLU A 223 37.20 -5.15 13.89
CA GLU A 223 36.55 -6.30 14.51
C GLU A 223 35.10 -5.98 14.90
N HIS A 224 34.86 -4.80 15.49
CA HIS A 224 33.50 -4.33 15.79
C HIS A 224 32.65 -4.23 14.52
N ARG A 225 33.21 -3.67 13.44
CA ARG A 225 32.52 -3.53 12.15
C ARG A 225 32.22 -4.89 11.50
N TYR A 226 33.11 -5.87 11.69
CA TYR A 226 32.85 -7.24 11.24
C TYR A 226 31.72 -7.90 12.04
N ARG A 227 31.68 -7.71 13.37
CA ARG A 227 30.54 -8.16 14.21
C ARG A 227 29.23 -7.50 13.79
N GLU A 228 29.24 -6.20 13.53
CA GLU A 228 28.09 -5.48 12.97
C GLU A 228 27.62 -6.13 11.66
N TRP A 229 28.55 -6.41 10.75
CA TRP A 229 28.23 -7.04 9.48
C TRP A 229 27.62 -8.44 9.66
N ILE A 230 28.23 -9.33 10.46
CA ILE A 230 27.68 -10.68 10.74
C ILE A 230 26.28 -10.56 11.35
N CYS A 231 26.12 -9.70 12.34
CA CYS A 231 24.84 -9.48 12.99
C CYS A 231 23.76 -9.05 12.01
N GLY A 232 24.12 -8.12 11.13
CA GLY A 232 23.23 -7.64 10.09
C GLY A 232 22.87 -8.74 9.08
N GLN A 233 23.82 -9.57 8.65
CA GLN A 233 23.54 -10.71 7.78
C GLN A 233 22.57 -11.70 8.45
N PHE A 234 22.76 -12.00 9.73
CA PHE A 234 21.88 -12.89 10.49
C PHE A 234 20.45 -12.34 10.58
N LEU A 235 20.27 -11.06 10.94
CA LEU A 235 18.95 -10.43 11.00
C LEU A 235 18.29 -10.35 9.63
N GLY A 236 19.08 -10.04 8.59
CA GLY A 236 18.63 -10.06 7.20
C GLY A 236 18.12 -11.43 6.77
N TRP A 237 18.90 -12.49 7.03
CA TRP A 237 18.50 -13.89 6.79
C TRP A 237 17.26 -14.26 7.60
N MET A 238 17.18 -13.86 8.86
CA MET A 238 16.04 -14.20 9.70
C MET A 238 14.74 -13.58 9.20
N LEU A 239 14.74 -12.30 8.79
CA LEU A 239 13.54 -11.69 8.22
C LEU A 239 13.22 -12.26 6.83
N SER A 240 14.20 -12.34 5.94
CA SER A 240 13.97 -12.70 4.53
C SER A 240 13.86 -14.20 4.27
N GLY A 241 14.55 -15.03 5.04
CA GLY A 241 14.53 -16.47 4.98
C GLY A 241 13.48 -17.06 5.90
N TYR A 242 13.59 -16.81 7.21
CA TYR A 242 12.70 -17.44 8.20
C TYR A 242 11.31 -16.79 8.26
N VAL A 243 11.20 -15.49 8.56
CA VAL A 243 9.89 -14.81 8.73
C VAL A 243 9.10 -14.80 7.42
N VAL A 244 9.71 -14.38 6.31
CA VAL A 244 9.06 -14.44 4.99
C VAL A 244 8.74 -15.88 4.59
N GLY A 245 9.60 -16.85 4.92
CA GLY A 245 9.32 -18.27 4.72
C GLY A 245 8.06 -18.72 5.44
N LEU A 246 7.94 -18.40 6.72
CA LEU A 246 6.76 -18.69 7.55
C LEU A 246 5.50 -18.01 7.02
N VAL A 247 5.60 -16.72 6.66
CA VAL A 247 4.49 -15.98 6.06
C VAL A 247 4.04 -16.64 4.76
N LYS A 248 4.96 -17.05 3.87
CA LYS A 248 4.62 -17.74 2.62
C LYS A 248 3.98 -19.12 2.85
N ALA A 249 4.42 -19.84 3.89
CA ALA A 249 3.88 -21.15 4.21
C ALA A 249 2.43 -21.07 4.73
N LEU A 250 2.11 -20.03 5.50
CA LEU A 250 0.81 -19.90 6.19
C LEU A 250 -0.18 -18.97 5.46
N PHE A 251 0.33 -17.96 4.75
CA PHE A 251 -0.46 -16.86 4.21
C PHE A 251 -0.17 -16.56 2.75
N TYR A 252 -1.23 -16.22 2.02
CA TYR A 252 -1.15 -15.50 0.76
C TYR A 252 -1.20 -13.99 1.02
N VAL A 253 -0.17 -13.27 0.57
CA VAL A 253 -0.04 -11.82 0.78
C VAL A 253 -0.38 -11.06 -0.49
N THR A 254 -1.36 -10.17 -0.44
CA THR A 254 -1.76 -9.37 -1.61
C THR A 254 -2.34 -8.01 -1.23
N GLU A 255 -2.37 -7.08 -2.17
CA GLU A 255 -3.14 -5.84 -2.07
C GLU A 255 -4.64 -6.08 -2.29
N SER A 256 -5.46 -5.13 -1.83
CA SER A 256 -6.89 -5.05 -2.17
C SER A 256 -7.19 -3.74 -2.91
N MET A 257 -8.12 -3.78 -3.87
CA MET A 257 -8.56 -2.59 -4.61
C MET A 257 -9.20 -1.59 -3.64
N GLY A 258 -8.82 -0.31 -3.76
CA GLY A 258 -9.31 0.77 -2.89
C GLY A 258 -8.44 1.01 -1.65
N GLN A 259 -7.75 -0.01 -1.12
CA GLN A 259 -6.97 0.07 0.12
C GLN A 259 -5.52 0.58 -0.06
N LYS A 260 -5.24 1.28 -1.17
CA LYS A 260 -3.94 1.87 -1.54
C LYS A 260 -2.78 0.86 -1.46
N HIS A 261 -1.71 1.16 -0.72
CA HIS A 261 -0.52 0.31 -0.60
C HIS A 261 -0.56 -0.63 0.62
N THR A 262 -1.72 -0.84 1.23
CA THR A 262 -1.89 -1.78 2.34
C THR A 262 -1.78 -3.23 1.85
N LEU A 263 -1.05 -4.06 2.59
CA LEU A 263 -0.97 -5.50 2.36
C LEU A 263 -1.99 -6.22 3.24
N ARG A 264 -2.62 -7.27 2.70
CA ARG A 264 -3.54 -8.16 3.40
C ARG A 264 -2.98 -9.57 3.38
N PHE A 265 -3.17 -10.28 4.48
CA PHE A 265 -2.69 -11.64 4.71
C PHE A 265 -3.91 -12.56 4.78
N TYR A 266 -4.09 -13.40 3.76
CA TYR A 266 -5.15 -14.40 3.73
C TYR A 266 -4.56 -15.75 4.10
N ARG A 267 -5.24 -16.57 4.89
CA ARG A 267 -4.83 -17.97 5.09
C ARG A 267 -4.82 -18.69 3.74
N GLY A 268 -3.86 -19.59 3.53
CA GLY A 268 -3.70 -20.31 2.26
C GLY A 268 -4.99 -20.97 1.77
N GLU A 269 -5.69 -21.69 2.65
CA GLU A 269 -6.97 -22.37 2.36
C GLU A 269 -8.07 -21.41 1.89
N VAL A 270 -8.18 -20.25 2.54
CA VAL A 270 -9.20 -19.23 2.22
C VAL A 270 -8.90 -18.64 0.86
N TRP A 271 -7.62 -18.36 0.59
CA TRP A 271 -7.18 -17.80 -0.69
C TRP A 271 -7.46 -18.76 -1.86
N ILE A 272 -7.18 -20.06 -1.70
CA ILE A 272 -7.47 -21.08 -2.71
C ILE A 272 -8.97 -21.08 -3.05
N ARG A 273 -9.84 -21.11 -2.03
CA ARG A 273 -11.30 -21.06 -2.25
C ARG A 273 -11.74 -19.79 -2.99
N LEU A 274 -11.20 -18.63 -2.61
CA LEU A 274 -11.49 -17.36 -3.28
C LEU A 274 -11.07 -17.39 -4.75
N GLN A 275 -9.90 -17.95 -5.06
CA GLN A 275 -9.43 -18.11 -6.44
C GLN A 275 -10.31 -19.05 -7.24
N GLU A 276 -10.67 -20.21 -6.68
CA GLU A 276 -11.55 -21.18 -7.35
C GLU A 276 -12.91 -20.58 -7.68
N MET A 277 -13.52 -19.85 -6.74
CA MET A 277 -14.77 -19.13 -6.99
C MET A 277 -14.62 -18.10 -8.12
N ALA A 278 -13.50 -17.37 -8.16
CA ALA A 278 -13.22 -16.43 -9.23
C ALA A 278 -13.07 -17.12 -10.60
N PHE A 279 -12.37 -18.25 -10.68
CA PHE A 279 -12.29 -19.07 -11.90
C PHE A 279 -13.67 -19.55 -12.36
N ARG A 280 -14.46 -20.11 -11.45
CA ARG A 280 -15.82 -20.59 -11.77
C ARG A 280 -16.71 -19.46 -12.29
N ALA A 281 -16.57 -18.25 -11.75
CA ALA A 281 -17.31 -17.08 -12.25
C ALA A 281 -16.94 -16.73 -13.71
N HIS A 282 -15.66 -16.80 -14.09
CA HIS A 282 -15.24 -16.54 -15.48
C HIS A 282 -15.61 -17.69 -16.44
N LEU A 283 -15.60 -18.93 -15.97
CA LEU A 283 -16.03 -20.10 -16.74
C LEU A 283 -17.54 -20.10 -16.99
N SER A 284 -18.35 -19.87 -15.95
CA SER A 284 -19.82 -19.82 -16.06
C SER A 284 -20.32 -18.70 -16.95
N LYS A 285 -19.62 -17.55 -16.98
CA LYS A 285 -19.89 -16.44 -17.90
C LYS A 285 -19.43 -16.71 -19.34
N GLY A 286 -18.86 -17.88 -19.63
CA GLY A 286 -18.35 -18.20 -20.96
C GLY A 286 -17.16 -17.35 -21.41
N GLN A 287 -16.46 -16.69 -20.48
CA GLN A 287 -15.33 -15.82 -20.80
C GLN A 287 -14.08 -16.65 -21.07
N TRP A 288 -13.91 -17.73 -20.30
CA TRP A 288 -12.82 -18.69 -20.43
C TRP A 288 -13.35 -20.08 -20.71
N ARG A 289 -12.51 -20.89 -21.36
CA ARG A 289 -12.75 -22.32 -21.59
C ARG A 289 -11.57 -23.12 -21.07
N ALA A 290 -11.82 -24.11 -20.22
CA ALA A 290 -10.79 -25.04 -19.78
C ALA A 290 -10.26 -25.86 -20.98
N LEU A 291 -8.95 -26.04 -21.06
CA LEU A 291 -8.30 -26.85 -22.07
C LEU A 291 -7.82 -28.17 -21.47
N SER A 292 -8.08 -29.29 -22.15
CA SER A 292 -7.42 -30.55 -21.82
C SER A 292 -5.94 -30.51 -22.24
N PRO A 293 -5.06 -31.34 -21.65
CA PRO A 293 -3.66 -31.44 -22.08
C PRO A 293 -3.53 -31.76 -23.58
N SER A 294 -4.39 -32.63 -24.11
CA SER A 294 -4.42 -32.99 -25.54
C SER A 294 -4.85 -31.83 -26.45
N GLN A 295 -5.78 -30.98 -26.01
CA GLN A 295 -6.18 -29.76 -26.74
C GLN A 295 -5.08 -28.71 -26.69
N ALA A 296 -4.37 -28.58 -25.57
CA ALA A 296 -3.30 -27.61 -25.41
C ALA A 296 -2.10 -27.88 -26.36
N LEU A 297 -1.81 -29.15 -26.65
CA LEU A 297 -0.77 -29.54 -27.63
C LEU A 297 -1.09 -29.10 -29.06
N LYS A 298 -2.37 -28.86 -29.40
CA LYS A 298 -2.78 -28.39 -30.73
C LYS A 298 -2.49 -26.90 -30.95
N PHE A 299 -2.21 -26.15 -29.88
CA PHE A 299 -1.89 -24.73 -30.02
C PHE A 299 -0.44 -24.55 -30.47
N PRO A 300 -0.17 -23.60 -31.39
CA PRO A 300 1.19 -23.36 -31.85
C PRO A 300 2.07 -22.94 -30.67
N LYS A 301 3.36 -23.30 -30.71
CA LYS A 301 4.35 -22.82 -29.72
C LYS A 301 4.43 -21.28 -29.65
N THR A 302 4.00 -20.60 -30.70
CA THR A 302 3.92 -19.13 -30.81
C THR A 302 2.61 -18.54 -30.25
N ALA A 303 1.76 -19.34 -29.61
CA ALA A 303 0.55 -18.87 -28.94
C ALA A 303 0.87 -17.89 -27.81
N VAL A 304 0.00 -16.91 -27.60
CA VAL A 304 0.18 -15.92 -26.55
C VAL A 304 -0.17 -16.53 -25.21
N THR A 305 0.82 -16.79 -24.36
CA THR A 305 0.61 -17.35 -23.02
C THR A 305 0.77 -16.31 -21.92
N SER A 306 -0.10 -16.40 -20.90
CA SER A 306 -0.03 -15.54 -19.72
C SER A 306 -0.26 -16.33 -18.43
N ARG A 307 0.32 -15.86 -17.33
CA ARG A 307 -0.02 -16.28 -15.97
C ARG A 307 -1.04 -15.32 -15.38
N ILE A 308 -2.06 -15.87 -14.73
CA ILE A 308 -3.09 -15.08 -14.05
C ILE A 308 -2.77 -14.85 -12.58
N ARG A 309 -3.12 -13.67 -12.09
CA ARG A 309 -3.12 -13.28 -10.68
C ARG A 309 -4.43 -12.59 -10.36
N PHE A 310 -5.06 -12.94 -9.25
CA PHE A 310 -6.26 -12.24 -8.77
C PHE A 310 -5.93 -11.16 -7.75
N ILE A 311 -6.69 -10.06 -7.78
CA ILE A 311 -6.67 -9.00 -6.77
C ILE A 311 -8.07 -8.85 -6.17
N PRO A 312 -8.23 -8.96 -4.84
CA PRO A 312 -9.51 -8.73 -4.16
C PRO A 312 -10.10 -7.34 -4.41
N LYS A 313 -11.39 -7.32 -4.74
CA LYS A 313 -12.30 -6.17 -4.64
C LYS A 313 -13.20 -6.37 -3.40
N VAL A 314 -14.11 -5.42 -3.16
CA VAL A 314 -15.05 -5.49 -2.02
C VAL A 314 -15.88 -6.78 -2.06
N ASN A 315 -16.51 -7.09 -3.20
CA ASN A 315 -17.41 -8.24 -3.36
C ASN A 315 -17.01 -9.17 -4.52
N SER A 316 -15.77 -9.10 -5.01
CA SER A 316 -15.32 -9.92 -6.17
C SER A 316 -13.80 -9.97 -6.28
N MET A 317 -13.27 -10.68 -7.28
CA MET A 317 -11.84 -10.75 -7.58
C MET A 317 -11.57 -10.20 -8.97
N ARG A 318 -10.54 -9.35 -9.11
CA ARG A 318 -10.08 -8.85 -10.41
C ARG A 318 -9.01 -9.76 -10.99
N PRO A 319 -9.19 -10.36 -12.18
CA PRO A 319 -8.12 -11.06 -12.86
C PRO A 319 -7.10 -10.06 -13.42
N ILE A 320 -5.81 -10.36 -13.30
CA ILE A 320 -4.73 -9.65 -13.98
C ILE A 320 -3.82 -10.69 -14.62
N THR A 321 -3.59 -10.54 -15.90
CA THR A 321 -2.71 -11.41 -16.68
C THR A 321 -1.31 -10.81 -16.76
N ARG A 322 -0.29 -11.66 -16.70
CA ARG A 322 1.10 -11.31 -17.00
C ARG A 322 1.64 -12.30 -18.02
N LEU A 323 2.07 -11.80 -19.17
CA LEU A 323 2.68 -12.62 -20.22
C LEU A 323 3.83 -13.47 -19.64
N SER A 324 3.80 -14.78 -19.92
CA SER A 324 4.70 -15.79 -19.37
C SER A 324 5.52 -16.50 -20.46
N GLY A 325 6.63 -17.14 -20.09
CA GLY A 325 7.46 -17.99 -20.98
C GLY A 325 8.86 -17.40 -21.32
N PRO A 326 9.81 -18.22 -21.82
CA PRO A 326 11.10 -17.74 -22.36
C PRO A 326 10.93 -16.99 -23.71
N ARG A 327 12.04 -16.53 -24.31
CA ARG A 327 12.23 -15.66 -25.52
C ARG A 327 11.00 -15.29 -26.38
N ASP A 328 10.10 -16.19 -26.74
CA ASP A 328 8.83 -15.92 -27.45
C ASP A 328 7.91 -14.94 -26.70
N SER A 329 7.96 -14.93 -25.36
CA SER A 329 7.24 -13.93 -24.56
C SER A 329 7.76 -12.50 -24.75
N LEU A 330 9.00 -12.33 -25.20
CA LEU A 330 9.56 -11.02 -25.56
C LEU A 330 8.98 -10.55 -26.89
N GLN A 331 8.92 -11.40 -27.91
CA GLN A 331 8.32 -11.07 -29.21
C GLN A 331 6.84 -10.70 -29.05
N VAL A 332 6.08 -11.46 -28.27
CA VAL A 332 4.68 -11.12 -27.98
C VAL A 332 4.56 -9.81 -27.21
N ARG A 333 5.43 -9.55 -26.21
CA ARG A 333 5.46 -8.26 -25.50
C ARG A 333 5.76 -7.10 -26.43
N LEU A 334 6.68 -7.28 -27.37
CA LEU A 334 7.02 -6.30 -28.38
C LEU A 334 5.85 -6.10 -29.34
N GLY A 335 5.20 -7.18 -29.81
CA GLY A 335 4.01 -7.14 -30.66
C GLY A 335 2.83 -6.41 -30.02
N VAL A 336 2.54 -6.65 -28.74
CA VAL A 336 1.48 -5.92 -28.01
C VAL A 336 1.80 -4.42 -27.88
N ARG A 337 3.06 -4.06 -27.61
CA ARG A 337 3.48 -2.65 -27.56
C ARG A 337 3.43 -2.00 -28.93
N LEU A 338 3.86 -2.71 -29.97
CA LEU A 338 3.81 -2.29 -31.35
C LEU A 338 2.37 -2.03 -31.79
N LEU A 339 1.46 -2.98 -31.53
CA LEU A 339 0.02 -2.82 -31.76
C LEU A 339 -0.51 -1.56 -31.06
N GLN A 340 -0.18 -1.35 -29.78
CA GLN A 340 -0.59 -0.15 -29.05
C GLN A 340 -0.06 1.14 -29.70
N ASN A 341 1.21 1.18 -30.08
CA ASN A 341 1.82 2.37 -30.65
C ASN A 341 1.24 2.69 -32.03
N VAL A 342 1.09 1.68 -32.90
CA VAL A 342 0.51 1.84 -34.25
C VAL A 342 -0.94 2.28 -34.16
N LEU A 343 -1.77 1.63 -33.34
CA LEU A 343 -3.16 2.06 -33.13
C LEU A 343 -3.25 3.49 -32.57
N SER A 344 -2.31 3.89 -31.70
CA SER A 344 -2.27 5.27 -31.18
C SER A 344 -1.97 6.29 -32.28
N VAL A 345 -1.20 5.92 -33.30
CA VAL A 345 -0.98 6.77 -34.48
C VAL A 345 -2.24 6.80 -35.34
N CYS A 346 -2.82 5.65 -35.68
CA CYS A 346 -4.06 5.58 -36.47
C CYS A 346 -5.18 6.44 -35.88
N VAL A 347 -5.35 6.37 -34.55
CA VAL A 347 -6.34 7.17 -33.81
C VAL A 347 -6.01 8.66 -33.79
N ARG A 348 -4.73 9.04 -33.83
CA ARG A 348 -4.35 10.45 -33.91
C ARG A 348 -4.65 11.03 -35.29
N GLU A 349 -4.38 10.27 -36.35
CA GLU A 349 -4.63 10.69 -37.73
C GLU A 349 -6.12 10.66 -38.08
N ALA A 350 -6.85 9.66 -37.58
CA ALA A 350 -8.29 9.50 -37.77
C ALA A 350 -8.97 9.27 -36.41
N PRO A 351 -9.35 10.33 -35.68
CA PRO A 351 -9.89 10.22 -34.32
C PRO A 351 -11.34 9.73 -34.25
N GLY A 352 -12.09 9.77 -35.37
CA GLY A 352 -13.51 9.40 -35.43
C GLY A 352 -13.88 8.10 -34.69
N PRO A 353 -13.15 6.98 -34.88
CA PRO A 353 -13.45 5.70 -34.22
C PRO A 353 -13.39 5.71 -32.69
N MET A 354 -12.74 6.71 -32.07
CA MET A 354 -12.66 6.82 -30.61
C MET A 354 -13.93 7.38 -29.98
N GLY A 355 -14.85 7.94 -30.78
CA GLY A 355 -16.06 8.57 -30.29
C GLY A 355 -15.77 9.60 -29.20
N SER A 356 -16.48 9.49 -28.07
CA SER A 356 -16.40 10.43 -26.95
C SER A 356 -15.32 10.10 -25.91
N THR A 357 -14.25 9.38 -26.30
CA THR A 357 -13.21 8.94 -25.36
C THR A 357 -12.42 10.10 -24.76
N VAL A 358 -12.23 10.08 -23.44
CA VAL A 358 -11.26 10.89 -22.70
C VAL A 358 -10.22 9.99 -22.05
N TRP A 359 -8.94 10.35 -22.12
CA TRP A 359 -7.82 9.52 -21.61
C TRP A 359 -7.44 9.76 -20.14
N GLY A 360 -8.19 10.64 -19.46
CA GLY A 360 -7.95 11.06 -18.08
C GLY A 360 -8.38 12.51 -17.86
N TRP A 361 -7.97 13.11 -16.74
CA TRP A 361 -8.44 14.44 -16.34
C TRP A 361 -8.08 15.56 -17.33
N GLN A 362 -7.01 15.44 -18.10
CA GLN A 362 -6.69 16.40 -19.16
C GLN A 362 -7.69 16.35 -20.31
N GLY A 363 -8.15 15.16 -20.69
CA GLY A 363 -9.20 15.01 -21.72
C GLY A 363 -10.55 15.53 -21.22
N ILE A 364 -10.90 15.22 -19.97
CA ILE A 364 -12.11 15.74 -19.31
C ILE A 364 -12.08 17.27 -19.24
N HIS A 365 -10.94 17.83 -18.83
CA HIS A 365 -10.72 19.28 -18.79
C HIS A 365 -10.93 19.91 -20.16
N ARG A 366 -10.39 19.31 -21.24
CA ARG A 366 -10.55 19.82 -22.60
C ARG A 366 -12.02 19.92 -23.00
N VAL A 367 -12.78 18.84 -22.83
CA VAL A 367 -14.22 18.79 -23.19
C VAL A 367 -15.03 19.79 -22.36
N LEU A 368 -14.85 19.78 -21.04
CA LEU A 368 -15.60 20.66 -20.14
C LEU A 368 -15.18 22.13 -20.27
N LYS A 369 -13.96 22.43 -20.71
CA LYS A 369 -13.51 23.81 -20.96
C LYS A 369 -14.24 24.44 -22.14
N GLU A 370 -14.68 23.65 -23.12
CA GLU A 370 -15.48 24.13 -24.25
C GLU A 370 -16.95 24.41 -23.83
N PHE A 371 -17.49 23.58 -22.93
CA PHE A 371 -18.90 23.66 -22.50
C PHE A 371 -19.15 24.56 -21.28
N GLY A 372 -18.23 24.55 -20.31
CA GLY A 372 -18.36 25.21 -19.00
C GLY A 372 -18.58 26.73 -19.04
N PRO A 373 -17.82 27.49 -19.85
CA PRO A 373 -17.99 28.94 -19.92
C PRO A 373 -19.40 29.37 -20.35
N GLN A 374 -19.99 28.67 -21.33
CA GLN A 374 -21.34 28.97 -21.82
C GLN A 374 -22.40 28.76 -20.74
N GLN A 375 -22.29 27.65 -20.00
CA GLN A 375 -23.16 27.36 -18.87
C GLN A 375 -23.07 28.41 -17.76
N LYS A 376 -21.88 28.99 -17.54
CA LYS A 376 -21.70 30.04 -16.52
C LYS A 376 -22.25 31.40 -16.96
N SER A 377 -22.11 31.73 -18.24
CA SER A 377 -22.67 32.97 -18.78
C SER A 377 -24.20 32.93 -18.91
N SER A 378 -24.76 31.75 -19.20
CA SER A 378 -26.20 31.54 -19.35
C SER A 378 -26.59 30.23 -18.68
N PRO A 379 -26.81 30.25 -17.35
CA PRO A 379 -27.17 29.05 -16.60
C PRO A 379 -28.50 28.49 -17.08
N ARG A 380 -28.50 27.20 -17.36
CA ARG A 380 -29.68 26.42 -17.70
C ARG A 380 -29.69 25.09 -16.94
N PRO A 381 -30.85 24.47 -16.69
CA PRO A 381 -30.90 23.14 -16.10
C PRO A 381 -30.10 22.14 -16.95
N LEU A 382 -29.27 21.34 -16.28
CA LEU A 382 -28.48 20.28 -16.91
C LEU A 382 -28.87 18.92 -16.33
N TYR A 383 -29.01 17.95 -17.22
CA TYR A 383 -29.29 16.56 -16.91
C TYR A 383 -28.03 15.75 -17.08
N PHE A 384 -27.65 15.07 -16.00
CA PHE A 384 -26.47 14.23 -15.91
C PHE A 384 -26.90 12.78 -15.91
N VAL A 385 -26.24 11.97 -16.73
CA VAL A 385 -26.38 10.51 -16.70
C VAL A 385 -25.00 9.89 -16.65
N LYS A 386 -24.72 9.17 -15.57
CA LYS A 386 -23.54 8.32 -15.44
C LYS A 386 -23.95 6.87 -15.51
N VAL A 387 -23.22 6.11 -16.31
CA VAL A 387 -23.35 4.65 -16.38
C VAL A 387 -21.97 3.98 -16.33
N ASP A 388 -21.90 2.78 -15.75
CA ASP A 388 -20.70 1.94 -15.63
C ASP A 388 -20.96 0.59 -16.32
N VAL A 389 -20.10 0.23 -17.26
CA VAL A 389 -20.21 -1.05 -17.98
C VAL A 389 -19.66 -2.20 -17.13
N SER A 390 -20.51 -3.19 -16.88
CA SER A 390 -20.18 -4.39 -16.11
C SER A 390 -19.15 -5.25 -16.82
N GLY A 391 -17.92 -5.25 -16.31
CA GLY A 391 -16.89 -6.17 -16.79
C GLY A 391 -16.44 -5.89 -18.22
N ALA A 392 -16.37 -4.61 -18.61
CA ALA A 392 -16.08 -4.16 -19.97
C ALA A 392 -14.95 -4.92 -20.69
N TYR A 393 -13.80 -5.16 -20.03
CA TYR A 393 -12.72 -5.91 -20.68
C TYR A 393 -13.07 -7.38 -20.90
N ASP A 394 -13.81 -7.99 -19.99
CA ASP A 394 -14.07 -9.43 -20.01
C ASP A 394 -15.30 -9.78 -20.87
N SER A 395 -16.13 -8.79 -21.24
CA SER A 395 -17.37 -8.99 -22.00
C SER A 395 -17.26 -8.71 -23.50
N LEU A 396 -16.17 -8.09 -23.96
CA LEU A 396 -15.99 -7.72 -25.38
C LEU A 396 -15.93 -8.95 -26.31
N PRO A 397 -16.89 -9.11 -27.25
CA PRO A 397 -16.88 -10.22 -28.18
C PRO A 397 -15.67 -10.13 -29.13
N HIS A 398 -14.94 -11.24 -29.29
CA HIS A 398 -13.76 -11.29 -30.18
C HIS A 398 -14.10 -10.96 -31.62
N GLN A 399 -15.25 -11.41 -32.11
CA GLN A 399 -15.71 -11.11 -33.48
C GLN A 399 -15.87 -9.60 -33.69
N LYS A 400 -16.56 -8.90 -32.78
CA LYS A 400 -16.75 -7.44 -32.87
C LYS A 400 -15.42 -6.69 -32.73
N LEU A 401 -14.51 -7.16 -31.88
CA LEU A 401 -13.17 -6.59 -31.77
C LEU A 401 -12.38 -6.69 -33.08
N VAL A 402 -12.45 -7.83 -33.78
CA VAL A 402 -11.80 -8.02 -35.08
C VAL A 402 -12.44 -7.14 -36.16
N GLU A 403 -13.76 -7.02 -36.17
CA GLU A 403 -14.51 -6.13 -37.08
C GLU A 403 -14.05 -4.67 -36.89
N VAL A 404 -14.14 -4.14 -35.67
CA VAL A 404 -13.78 -2.75 -35.36
C VAL A 404 -12.32 -2.45 -35.71
N LEU A 405 -11.39 -3.33 -35.31
CA LEU A 405 -9.97 -3.10 -35.66
C LEU A 405 -9.70 -3.29 -37.15
N GLY A 406 -10.45 -4.17 -37.82
CA GLY A 406 -10.41 -4.33 -39.26
C GLY A 406 -10.75 -3.02 -39.96
N GLU A 407 -11.84 -2.36 -39.55
CA GLU A 407 -12.22 -1.06 -40.12
C GLU A 407 -11.19 0.03 -39.86
N VAL A 408 -10.69 0.13 -38.62
CA VAL A 408 -9.69 1.13 -38.22
C VAL A 408 -8.39 0.94 -38.99
N LEU A 409 -7.89 -0.30 -39.10
CA LEU A 409 -6.60 -0.60 -39.73
C LEU A 409 -6.67 -0.77 -41.24
N ARG A 410 -7.85 -1.01 -41.83
CA ARG A 410 -8.02 -1.16 -43.29
C ARG A 410 -7.48 0.04 -44.07
N VAL A 411 -7.69 1.25 -43.55
CA VAL A 411 -7.18 2.50 -44.17
C VAL A 411 -5.65 2.55 -44.19
N PHE A 412 -5.00 1.78 -43.32
CA PHE A 412 -3.56 1.78 -43.09
C PHE A 412 -2.90 0.44 -43.42
N SER A 413 -3.59 -0.53 -44.03
CA SER A 413 -3.08 -1.89 -44.20
C SER A 413 -1.78 -1.95 -45.00
N GLU A 414 -1.72 -1.16 -46.08
CA GLU A 414 -0.56 -1.02 -46.97
C GLU A 414 0.45 0.01 -46.51
N ARG A 415 0.14 0.78 -45.44
CA ARG A 415 1.05 1.80 -44.94
C ARG A 415 2.09 1.20 -44.00
N SER A 416 3.32 1.67 -44.14
CA SER A 416 4.41 1.41 -43.20
C SER A 416 4.36 2.36 -42.02
N PHE A 417 4.67 1.82 -40.84
CA PHE A 417 4.85 2.55 -39.61
C PHE A 417 6.29 2.39 -39.13
N PHE A 418 6.92 3.50 -38.82
CA PHE A 418 8.29 3.54 -38.31
C PHE A 418 8.26 3.69 -36.80
N VAL A 419 8.83 2.70 -36.11
CA VAL A 419 8.84 2.63 -34.65
C VAL A 419 10.25 2.83 -34.13
N ARG A 420 10.47 3.97 -33.47
CA ARG A 420 11.74 4.34 -32.84
C ARG A 420 11.70 4.13 -31.34
N GLN A 421 12.78 3.56 -30.80
CA GLN A 421 13.03 3.41 -29.38
C GLN A 421 14.26 4.21 -28.97
N TYR A 422 14.11 5.03 -27.93
CA TYR A 422 15.19 5.85 -27.40
C TYR A 422 15.09 5.98 -25.87
N ALA A 423 16.19 6.31 -25.21
CA ALA A 423 16.19 6.73 -23.81
C ALA A 423 16.25 8.24 -23.72
N ARG A 424 15.35 8.86 -22.95
CA ARG A 424 15.37 10.28 -22.61
C ARG A 424 15.97 10.44 -21.22
N VAL A 425 17.01 11.26 -21.10
CA VAL A 425 17.64 11.64 -19.83
C VAL A 425 17.49 13.15 -19.66
N TRP A 426 16.96 13.60 -18.54
CA TRP A 426 16.75 15.04 -18.30
C TRP A 426 16.87 15.37 -16.82
N ASN A 427 17.15 16.63 -16.51
CA ASN A 427 17.13 17.11 -15.14
C ASN A 427 15.74 17.68 -14.81
N ALA A 428 14.95 16.96 -14.01
CA ALA A 428 13.62 17.42 -13.63
C ALA A 428 13.74 18.44 -12.48
N PRO A 429 13.08 19.62 -12.58
CA PRO A 429 13.08 20.61 -11.51
C PRO A 429 12.70 19.98 -10.16
N HIS A 430 13.53 20.17 -9.14
CA HIS A 430 13.36 19.64 -7.76
C HIS A 430 13.42 18.12 -7.59
N LEU A 431 13.36 17.33 -8.67
CA LEU A 431 13.43 15.86 -8.64
C LEU A 431 14.83 15.33 -9.00
N GLY A 432 15.65 16.14 -9.68
CA GLY A 432 17.00 15.81 -10.12
C GLY A 432 17.02 15.02 -11.44
N LEU A 433 18.11 14.32 -11.69
CA LEU A 433 18.30 13.53 -12.93
C LEU A 433 17.25 12.42 -13.06
N ARG A 434 16.63 12.32 -14.23
CA ARG A 434 15.61 11.33 -14.60
C ARG A 434 16.02 10.63 -15.88
N LYS A 435 15.58 9.38 -16.01
CA LYS A 435 15.70 8.56 -17.22
C LYS A 435 14.37 7.89 -17.53
N HIS A 436 13.97 7.88 -18.79
CA HIS A 436 12.79 7.18 -19.27
C HIS A 436 13.06 6.51 -20.61
N PHE A 437 12.53 5.31 -20.82
CA PHE A 437 12.60 4.62 -22.10
C PHE A 437 11.33 4.94 -22.89
N CYS A 438 11.51 5.54 -24.05
CA CYS A 438 10.44 5.99 -24.92
C CYS A 438 10.32 5.06 -26.13
N THR A 439 9.10 4.95 -26.64
CA THR A 439 8.83 4.35 -27.94
C THR A 439 7.90 5.30 -28.67
N ARG A 440 8.25 5.63 -29.92
CA ARG A 440 7.51 6.54 -30.79
C ARG A 440 7.21 5.81 -32.08
N ALA A 441 5.98 5.90 -32.56
CA ALA A 441 5.56 5.39 -33.86
C ALA A 441 5.08 6.56 -34.72
N GLU A 442 5.46 6.55 -35.98
CA GLU A 442 5.16 7.57 -36.99
C GLU A 442 4.84 6.91 -38.34
N MET A 443 4.09 7.59 -39.20
CA MET A 443 3.72 7.11 -40.54
C MET A 443 4.60 7.67 -41.65
N SER A 444 5.25 8.80 -41.40
CA SER A 444 6.19 9.41 -42.33
C SER A 444 7.55 8.72 -42.26
N GLU A 445 8.31 8.78 -43.35
CA GLU A 445 9.69 8.28 -43.36
C GLU A 445 10.50 8.84 -42.18
N PRO A 446 11.28 8.00 -41.51
CA PRO A 446 11.93 8.38 -40.27
C PRO A 446 13.06 9.37 -40.59
N LEU A 447 12.93 10.61 -40.09
CA LEU A 447 14.07 11.52 -40.01
C LEU A 447 15.22 10.84 -39.27
N ASN A 448 16.46 11.22 -39.55
CA ASN A 448 17.57 10.83 -38.67
C ASN A 448 17.32 11.36 -37.24
N MET A 449 18.03 10.82 -36.25
CA MET A 449 17.79 11.15 -34.84
C MET A 449 17.89 12.67 -34.56
N LYS A 450 18.74 13.39 -35.30
CA LYS A 450 18.86 14.85 -35.21
C LYS A 450 17.59 15.54 -35.68
N GLY A 451 17.05 15.17 -36.84
CA GLY A 451 15.80 15.73 -37.37
C GLY A 451 14.62 15.47 -36.44
N PHE A 452 14.51 14.24 -35.91
CA PHE A 452 13.48 13.90 -34.92
C PHE A 452 13.54 14.78 -33.66
N VAL A 453 14.75 15.06 -33.15
CA VAL A 453 14.93 15.96 -32.00
C VAL A 453 14.45 17.36 -32.33
N VAL A 454 14.77 17.88 -33.52
CA VAL A 454 14.33 19.21 -33.98
C VAL A 454 12.81 19.31 -34.03
N GLU A 455 12.12 18.30 -34.57
CA GLU A 455 10.65 18.28 -34.61
C GLU A 455 10.02 18.22 -33.21
N GLU A 456 10.51 17.38 -32.32
CA GLU A 456 9.99 17.29 -30.95
C GLU A 456 10.28 18.58 -30.14
N GLN A 457 11.37 19.29 -30.44
CA GLN A 457 11.63 20.62 -29.89
C GLN A 457 10.63 21.66 -30.43
N ALA A 458 10.35 21.64 -31.74
CA ALA A 458 9.37 22.53 -32.35
C ALA A 458 7.95 22.29 -31.81
N GLY A 459 7.60 21.02 -31.52
CA GLY A 459 6.34 20.64 -30.88
C GLY A 459 6.27 20.97 -29.37
N GLY A 460 7.35 21.47 -28.76
CA GLY A 460 7.42 21.86 -27.35
C GLY A 460 7.41 20.67 -26.36
N THR A 461 7.54 19.43 -26.84
CA THR A 461 7.49 18.21 -26.01
C THR A 461 8.85 17.86 -25.40
N LEU A 462 9.92 18.41 -25.97
CA LEU A 462 11.31 18.12 -25.61
C LEU A 462 12.13 19.40 -25.42
N HIS A 463 12.62 19.60 -24.19
CA HIS A 463 13.62 20.61 -23.84
C HIS A 463 14.56 20.05 -22.77
N ASP A 464 15.79 20.55 -22.72
CA ASP A 464 16.81 20.23 -21.71
C ASP A 464 17.00 18.72 -21.44
N ALA A 465 17.11 17.94 -22.53
CA ALA A 465 17.16 16.49 -22.47
C ALA A 465 18.20 15.89 -23.42
N ILE A 466 18.84 14.81 -22.99
CA ILE A 466 19.73 13.97 -23.77
C ILE A 466 18.92 12.78 -24.28
N LEU A 467 18.90 12.56 -25.59
CA LEU A 467 18.30 11.38 -26.19
C LEU A 467 19.40 10.39 -26.62
N VAL A 468 19.21 9.12 -26.27
CA VAL A 468 20.08 8.02 -26.69
C VAL A 468 19.26 7.07 -27.55
N GLU A 469 19.54 7.04 -28.86
CA GLU A 469 18.90 6.14 -29.79
C GLU A 469 19.23 4.67 -29.46
N ARG A 470 18.29 3.76 -29.71
CA ARG A 470 18.45 2.33 -29.41
C ARG A 470 18.11 1.43 -30.57
N HIS A 471 16.90 1.53 -31.09
CA HIS A 471 16.39 0.64 -32.13
C HIS A 471 15.34 1.35 -32.96
N SER A 472 15.36 1.11 -34.27
CA SER A 472 14.33 1.54 -35.22
C SER A 472 13.87 0.33 -36.01
N SER A 473 12.56 0.22 -36.23
CA SER A 473 11.96 -0.86 -37.01
C SER A 473 10.81 -0.33 -37.84
N GLU A 474 10.64 -0.87 -39.05
CA GLU A 474 9.49 -0.63 -39.90
C GLU A 474 8.51 -1.81 -39.79
N VAL A 475 7.21 -1.51 -39.76
CA VAL A 475 6.15 -2.52 -39.68
C VAL A 475 4.96 -2.08 -40.52
N ARG A 476 4.35 -2.99 -41.28
CA ARG A 476 3.13 -2.69 -42.05
C ARG A 476 1.88 -2.79 -41.17
N GLY A 477 0.89 -1.95 -41.44
CA GLY A 477 -0.40 -2.00 -40.74
C GLY A 477 -1.08 -3.38 -40.83
N GLY A 478 -0.97 -4.04 -41.99
CA GLY A 478 -1.49 -5.41 -42.20
C GLY A 478 -0.88 -6.44 -41.24
N ASP A 479 0.44 -6.40 -41.01
CA ASP A 479 1.13 -7.32 -40.10
C ASP A 479 0.67 -7.13 -38.65
N VAL A 480 0.42 -5.88 -38.27
CA VAL A 480 -0.09 -5.52 -36.93
C VAL A 480 -1.50 -6.08 -36.73
N PHE A 481 -2.35 -6.00 -37.76
CA PHE A 481 -3.70 -6.57 -37.71
C PHE A 481 -3.67 -8.10 -37.63
N GLN A 482 -2.82 -8.76 -38.43
CA GLN A 482 -2.65 -10.22 -38.36
C GLN A 482 -2.15 -10.67 -36.98
N PHE A 483 -1.19 -9.93 -36.39
CA PHE A 483 -0.74 -10.18 -35.02
C PHE A 483 -1.90 -10.06 -34.03
N PHE A 484 -2.75 -9.04 -34.16
CA PHE A 484 -3.92 -8.88 -33.29
C PHE A 484 -4.90 -10.05 -33.40
N GLN A 485 -5.24 -10.49 -34.61
CA GLN A 485 -6.11 -11.65 -34.84
C GLN A 485 -5.54 -12.93 -34.23
N LYS A 486 -4.23 -13.16 -34.42
CA LYS A 486 -3.51 -14.27 -33.79
C LYS A 486 -3.54 -14.19 -32.26
N MET A 487 -3.35 -12.99 -31.71
CA MET A 487 -3.33 -12.75 -30.27
C MET A 487 -4.69 -13.09 -29.62
N LEU A 488 -5.80 -12.67 -30.22
CA LEU A 488 -7.14 -13.01 -29.71
C LEU A 488 -7.46 -14.51 -29.86
N SER A 489 -7.21 -15.08 -31.04
CA SER A 489 -7.57 -16.48 -31.34
C SER A 489 -6.79 -17.50 -30.52
N SER A 490 -5.56 -17.19 -30.12
CA SER A 490 -4.63 -18.12 -29.46
C SER A 490 -4.21 -17.68 -28.04
N TYR A 491 -5.01 -16.86 -27.36
CA TYR A 491 -4.69 -16.42 -25.99
C TYR A 491 -4.92 -17.52 -24.95
N ILE A 492 -3.84 -17.97 -24.31
CA ILE A 492 -3.84 -19.01 -23.29
C ILE A 492 -3.49 -18.42 -21.92
N ILE A 493 -4.29 -18.77 -20.92
CA ILE A 493 -4.13 -18.41 -19.52
C ILE A 493 -3.69 -19.65 -18.75
N HIS A 494 -2.54 -19.54 -18.07
CA HIS A 494 -2.00 -20.54 -17.18
C HIS A 494 -2.27 -20.19 -15.72
N HIS A 495 -2.72 -21.18 -14.97
CA HIS A 495 -2.81 -21.13 -13.52
C HIS A 495 -2.42 -22.49 -12.95
N ASP A 496 -1.31 -22.52 -12.21
CA ASP A 496 -0.67 -23.75 -11.73
C ASP A 496 -0.51 -24.76 -12.88
N ASN A 497 -1.11 -25.95 -12.76
CA ASN A 497 -1.06 -26.99 -13.78
C ASN A 497 -2.27 -26.97 -14.75
N LYS A 498 -3.12 -25.94 -14.68
CA LYS A 498 -4.33 -25.81 -15.51
C LYS A 498 -4.13 -24.76 -16.60
N MET A 499 -4.71 -25.04 -17.77
CA MET A 499 -4.70 -24.15 -18.93
C MET A 499 -6.12 -23.79 -19.34
N PHE A 500 -6.32 -22.53 -19.67
CA PHE A 500 -7.60 -21.99 -20.10
C PHE A 500 -7.39 -21.16 -21.37
N ARG A 501 -8.33 -21.22 -22.31
CA ARG A 501 -8.40 -20.30 -23.45
C ARG A 501 -9.30 -19.13 -23.10
N GLN A 502 -8.86 -17.91 -23.39
CA GLN A 502 -9.75 -16.76 -23.37
C GLN A 502 -10.58 -16.77 -24.66
N VAL A 503 -11.90 -16.89 -24.53
CA VAL A 503 -12.83 -16.98 -25.68
C VAL A 503 -13.70 -15.74 -25.83
N CYS A 504 -13.81 -14.93 -24.78
CA CYS A 504 -14.42 -13.61 -24.79
C CYS A 504 -13.59 -12.63 -23.96
N GLY A 505 -13.63 -11.37 -24.34
CA GLY A 505 -12.89 -10.29 -23.70
C GLY A 505 -11.41 -10.21 -24.06
N ILE A 506 -10.74 -9.22 -23.47
CA ILE A 506 -9.33 -8.89 -23.66
C ILE A 506 -8.55 -9.02 -22.34
N PRO A 507 -7.24 -9.30 -22.38
CA PRO A 507 -6.48 -9.55 -21.17
C PRO A 507 -6.34 -8.31 -20.29
N GLN A 508 -6.83 -8.40 -19.05
CA GLN A 508 -6.63 -7.32 -18.07
C GLN A 508 -5.16 -7.25 -17.65
N GLY A 509 -4.59 -6.03 -17.64
CA GLY A 509 -3.17 -5.79 -17.34
C GLY A 509 -2.28 -5.70 -18.58
N SER A 510 -2.81 -6.00 -19.77
CA SER A 510 -2.16 -5.66 -21.03
C SER A 510 -2.25 -4.16 -21.29
N SER A 511 -1.19 -3.57 -21.86
CA SER A 511 -1.10 -2.13 -22.07
C SER A 511 -2.00 -1.63 -23.21
N VAL A 512 -2.41 -2.51 -24.12
CA VAL A 512 -3.27 -2.18 -25.27
C VAL A 512 -4.77 -2.27 -24.94
N SER A 513 -5.16 -2.98 -23.88
CA SER A 513 -6.56 -3.32 -23.62
C SER A 513 -7.47 -2.11 -23.45
N ALA A 514 -6.98 -1.04 -22.82
CA ALA A 514 -7.74 0.21 -22.69
C ALA A 514 -8.06 0.84 -24.05
N LEU A 515 -7.09 0.85 -24.98
CA LEU A 515 -7.29 1.38 -26.32
C LEU A 515 -8.27 0.52 -27.13
N LEU A 516 -8.15 -0.80 -27.07
CA LEU A 516 -9.09 -1.72 -27.74
C LEU A 516 -10.52 -1.55 -27.24
N CYS A 517 -10.70 -1.47 -25.92
CA CYS A 517 -12.01 -1.24 -25.32
C CYS A 517 -12.58 0.12 -25.74
N ASN A 518 -11.76 1.17 -25.73
CA ASN A 518 -12.20 2.50 -26.16
C ASN A 518 -12.57 2.57 -27.65
N LEU A 519 -11.84 1.86 -28.52
CA LEU A 519 -12.20 1.76 -29.95
C LEU A 519 -13.52 1.02 -30.13
N CYS A 520 -13.73 -0.09 -29.42
CA CYS A 520 -14.95 -0.87 -29.54
C CYS A 520 -16.19 -0.09 -29.06
N TYR A 521 -16.11 0.57 -27.90
CA TYR A 521 -17.21 1.41 -27.44
C TYR A 521 -17.32 2.74 -28.20
N GLY A 522 -16.24 3.26 -28.77
CA GLY A 522 -16.31 4.41 -29.69
C GLY A 522 -17.05 4.07 -30.97
N HIS A 523 -16.82 2.88 -31.52
CA HIS A 523 -17.59 2.37 -32.64
C HIS A 523 -19.07 2.20 -32.27
N MET A 524 -19.38 1.61 -31.11
CA MET A 524 -20.75 1.49 -30.59
C MET A 524 -21.44 2.86 -30.46
N GLU A 525 -20.77 3.85 -29.85
CA GLU A 525 -21.27 5.23 -29.72
C GLU A 525 -21.61 5.84 -31.07
N ASN A 526 -20.69 5.71 -32.02
CA ASN A 526 -20.86 6.26 -33.36
C ASN A 526 -22.00 5.59 -34.11
N SER A 527 -22.34 4.34 -33.82
CA SER A 527 -23.49 3.65 -34.42
C SER A 527 -24.81 4.02 -33.74
N LEU A 528 -24.86 3.98 -32.40
CA LEU A 528 -26.11 3.98 -31.64
C LEU A 528 -26.45 5.32 -30.98
N LEU A 529 -25.47 6.18 -30.72
CA LEU A 529 -25.64 7.39 -29.91
C LEU A 529 -25.41 8.68 -30.72
N LYS A 530 -25.64 8.61 -32.05
CA LYS A 530 -25.47 9.75 -32.95
C LYS A 530 -26.38 10.91 -32.52
N GLY A 531 -25.79 12.09 -32.31
CA GLY A 531 -26.54 13.31 -31.98
C GLY A 531 -26.99 13.44 -30.52
N ILE A 532 -26.73 12.44 -29.66
CA ILE A 532 -27.13 12.48 -28.25
C ILE A 532 -26.42 13.59 -27.47
N ALA A 533 -25.17 13.88 -27.87
CA ALA A 533 -24.36 14.96 -27.30
C ALA A 533 -24.67 16.35 -27.88
N LYS A 534 -25.55 16.48 -28.89
CA LYS A 534 -25.82 17.79 -29.51
C LYS A 534 -26.45 18.75 -28.48
N GLY A 535 -25.76 19.86 -28.21
CA GLY A 535 -26.15 20.85 -27.20
C GLY A 535 -25.59 20.59 -25.80
N GLY A 536 -24.89 19.48 -25.59
CA GLY A 536 -24.25 19.06 -24.35
C GLY A 536 -22.87 18.45 -24.61
N CYS A 537 -22.46 17.49 -23.78
CA CYS A 537 -21.26 16.70 -24.01
C CYS A 537 -21.42 15.25 -23.51
N LEU A 538 -20.86 14.31 -24.27
CA LEU A 538 -20.67 12.92 -23.86
C LEU A 538 -19.17 12.71 -23.62
N MET A 539 -18.82 12.03 -22.55
CA MET A 539 -17.45 11.65 -22.23
C MET A 539 -17.41 10.19 -21.78
N ARG A 540 -16.41 9.45 -22.25
CA ARG A 540 -16.15 8.08 -21.80
C ARG A 540 -14.70 7.89 -21.36
N LEU A 541 -14.50 7.33 -20.18
CA LEU A 541 -13.21 6.84 -19.72
C LEU A 541 -13.29 5.33 -19.56
N VAL A 542 -12.96 4.60 -20.63
CA VAL A 542 -13.05 3.14 -20.69
C VAL A 542 -14.48 2.63 -20.46
N ASP A 543 -14.82 2.19 -19.26
CA ASP A 543 -16.10 1.60 -18.87
C ASP A 543 -17.05 2.60 -18.22
N ASP A 544 -16.56 3.78 -17.84
CA ASP A 544 -17.34 4.86 -17.23
C ASP A 544 -17.79 5.86 -18.32
N PHE A 545 -19.11 6.03 -18.49
CA PHE A 545 -19.70 7.06 -19.35
C PHE A 545 -20.31 8.19 -18.51
N LEU A 546 -20.28 9.40 -19.05
CA LEU A 546 -20.98 10.57 -18.52
C LEU A 546 -21.57 11.38 -19.67
N LEU A 547 -22.90 11.50 -19.68
CA LEU A 547 -23.63 12.45 -20.52
C LEU A 547 -24.04 13.66 -19.68
N ILE A 548 -23.77 14.86 -20.19
CA ILE A 548 -24.27 16.13 -19.66
C ILE A 548 -25.05 16.81 -20.77
N THR A 549 -26.35 17.05 -20.58
CA THR A 549 -27.20 17.62 -21.63
C THR A 549 -28.26 18.56 -21.05
N PRO A 550 -28.63 19.65 -21.73
CA PRO A 550 -29.77 20.48 -21.33
C PRO A 550 -31.12 19.86 -21.72
N HIS A 551 -31.13 18.74 -22.45
CA HIS A 551 -32.35 18.11 -22.98
C HIS A 551 -32.67 16.83 -22.22
N LEU A 552 -33.75 16.84 -21.42
CA LEU A 552 -34.20 15.68 -20.66
C LEU A 552 -34.49 14.48 -21.55
N SER A 553 -35.11 14.69 -22.72
CA SER A 553 -35.40 13.63 -23.68
C SER A 553 -34.15 12.85 -24.08
N LYS A 554 -33.03 13.52 -24.33
CA LYS A 554 -31.76 12.89 -24.68
C LYS A 554 -31.12 12.15 -23.51
N ALA A 555 -31.26 12.68 -22.30
CA ALA A 555 -30.78 12.00 -21.09
C ALA A 555 -31.54 10.69 -20.87
N THR A 556 -32.87 10.73 -21.01
CA THR A 556 -33.71 9.54 -20.93
C THR A 556 -33.41 8.55 -22.07
N GLU A 557 -33.32 9.01 -23.32
CA GLU A 557 -32.97 8.17 -24.48
C GLU A 557 -31.63 7.45 -24.27
N PHE A 558 -30.60 8.18 -23.82
CA PHE A 558 -29.27 7.63 -23.54
C PHE A 558 -29.33 6.55 -22.45
N LEU A 559 -30.05 6.84 -21.36
CA LEU A 559 -30.16 5.92 -20.24
C LEU A 559 -30.95 4.66 -20.64
N THR A 560 -32.08 4.81 -21.31
CA THR A 560 -32.90 3.69 -21.80
C THR A 560 -32.09 2.80 -22.73
N THR A 561 -31.39 3.39 -23.70
CA THR A 561 -30.58 2.65 -24.68
C THR A 561 -29.50 1.81 -24.00
N LEU A 562 -28.80 2.37 -23.02
CA LEU A 562 -27.71 1.64 -22.36
C LEU A 562 -28.19 0.66 -21.28
N LEU A 563 -29.31 0.93 -20.59
CA LEU A 563 -29.91 -0.03 -19.64
C LEU A 563 -30.47 -1.26 -20.35
N ALA A 564 -31.00 -1.11 -21.56
CA ALA A 564 -31.41 -2.25 -22.41
C ALA A 564 -30.22 -3.17 -22.77
N GLY A 565 -29.00 -2.64 -22.73
CA GLY A 565 -27.77 -3.35 -23.08
C GLY A 565 -27.52 -3.37 -24.59
N VAL A 566 -26.25 -3.60 -24.95
CA VAL A 566 -25.82 -3.74 -26.35
C VAL A 566 -25.01 -5.04 -26.49
N PRO A 567 -25.68 -6.18 -26.70
CA PRO A 567 -25.04 -7.50 -26.70
C PRO A 567 -23.90 -7.64 -27.72
N ASP A 568 -24.04 -7.04 -28.90
CA ASP A 568 -23.04 -7.08 -29.98
C ASP A 568 -21.67 -6.52 -29.57
N TYR A 569 -21.64 -5.65 -28.55
CA TYR A 569 -20.43 -5.06 -27.99
C TYR A 569 -20.12 -5.60 -26.59
N GLY A 570 -20.91 -6.55 -26.09
CA GLY A 570 -20.83 -7.00 -24.71
C GLY A 570 -21.04 -5.87 -23.70
N CYS A 571 -21.80 -4.84 -24.07
CA CYS A 571 -22.06 -3.69 -23.22
C CYS A 571 -23.29 -3.98 -22.35
N GLN A 572 -23.07 -4.24 -21.07
CA GLN A 572 -24.13 -4.40 -20.08
C GLN A 572 -23.90 -3.42 -18.94
N ILE A 573 -24.84 -2.51 -18.69
CA ILE A 573 -24.72 -1.54 -17.59
C ILE A 573 -24.99 -2.22 -16.24
N ASN A 574 -24.29 -1.78 -15.20
CA ASN A 574 -24.63 -2.09 -13.82
C ASN A 574 -25.62 -1.05 -13.27
N PRO A 575 -26.91 -1.36 -13.07
CA PRO A 575 -27.90 -0.40 -12.58
C PRO A 575 -27.51 0.23 -11.23
N GLN A 576 -26.90 -0.53 -10.31
CA GLN A 576 -26.47 -0.06 -8.99
C GLN A 576 -25.35 0.99 -9.03
N LYS A 577 -24.73 1.18 -10.19
CA LYS A 577 -23.69 2.19 -10.41
C LYS A 577 -24.15 3.33 -11.33
N VAL A 578 -25.39 3.27 -11.80
CA VAL A 578 -26.00 4.37 -12.55
C VAL A 578 -26.34 5.47 -11.57
N ALA A 579 -26.03 6.70 -11.98
CA ALA A 579 -26.49 7.89 -11.27
C ALA A 579 -27.10 8.88 -12.26
N VAL A 580 -28.17 9.54 -11.84
CA VAL A 580 -28.83 10.64 -12.56
C VAL A 580 -29.19 11.77 -11.61
N ASN A 581 -29.51 12.96 -12.13
CA ASN A 581 -29.98 14.10 -11.31
C ASN A 581 -31.42 14.54 -11.68
N PHE A 582 -32.23 13.63 -12.24
CA PHE A 582 -33.61 13.89 -12.64
C PHE A 582 -34.51 12.69 -12.28
N PRO A 583 -35.84 12.91 -12.17
CA PRO A 583 -36.78 11.84 -11.87
C PRO A 583 -36.75 10.75 -12.94
N VAL A 584 -36.82 9.49 -12.49
CA VAL A 584 -36.88 8.30 -13.35
C VAL A 584 -38.07 7.44 -12.98
N CYS A 585 -38.42 6.49 -13.84
CA CYS A 585 -39.51 5.55 -13.58
C CYS A 585 -39.17 4.59 -12.42
N VAL A 586 -40.23 4.00 -11.84
CA VAL A 586 -40.13 3.13 -10.65
C VAL A 586 -39.28 1.89 -10.95
N GLU A 587 -39.36 1.34 -12.16
CA GLU A 587 -38.59 0.14 -12.53
C GLU A 587 -37.07 0.38 -12.45
N TRP A 588 -36.61 1.59 -12.77
CA TRP A 588 -35.19 1.93 -12.69
C TRP A 588 -34.73 2.13 -11.24
N LEU A 589 -35.57 2.74 -10.40
CA LEU A 589 -35.32 2.87 -8.97
C LEU A 589 -35.18 1.50 -8.31
N ASP A 590 -36.12 0.59 -8.59
CA ASP A 590 -36.13 -0.78 -8.05
C ASP A 590 -34.92 -1.59 -8.55
N SER A 591 -34.42 -1.29 -9.75
CA SER A 591 -33.18 -1.88 -10.28
C SER A 591 -31.91 -1.37 -9.57
N GLY A 592 -32.00 -0.30 -8.78
CA GLY A 592 -30.89 0.28 -8.02
C GLY A 592 -30.26 1.53 -8.63
N VAL A 593 -30.91 2.17 -9.61
CA VAL A 593 -30.45 3.45 -10.18
C VAL A 593 -30.50 4.54 -9.10
N SER A 594 -29.40 5.26 -8.91
CA SER A 594 -29.32 6.33 -7.91
C SER A 594 -29.79 7.67 -8.49
N VAL A 595 -30.88 8.22 -7.94
CA VAL A 595 -31.33 9.58 -8.28
C VAL A 595 -30.77 10.58 -7.27
N LEU A 596 -29.92 11.48 -7.75
CA LEU A 596 -29.32 12.56 -6.99
C LEU A 596 -30.19 13.84 -7.10
N PRO A 597 -30.04 14.80 -6.17
CA PRO A 597 -30.68 16.10 -6.30
C PRO A 597 -30.30 16.80 -7.61
N SER A 598 -31.22 17.58 -8.17
CA SER A 598 -31.02 18.33 -9.42
C SER A 598 -29.78 19.23 -9.36
N CYS A 599 -29.60 19.93 -8.24
CA CYS A 599 -28.42 20.71 -7.88
C CYS A 599 -27.57 19.91 -6.89
N CYS A 600 -26.48 19.30 -7.36
CA CYS A 600 -25.58 18.51 -6.50
C CYS A 600 -24.14 18.51 -7.03
N LEU A 601 -23.24 17.91 -6.23
CA LEU A 601 -21.89 17.56 -6.65
C LEU A 601 -21.89 16.14 -7.24
N PHE A 602 -22.03 16.05 -8.56
CA PHE A 602 -22.21 14.81 -9.29
C PHE A 602 -20.89 14.02 -9.44
N PRO A 603 -20.81 12.75 -8.98
CA PRO A 603 -19.54 12.01 -8.93
C PRO A 603 -19.23 11.23 -10.22
N TRP A 604 -18.06 11.47 -10.83
CA TRP A 604 -17.60 10.72 -12.00
C TRP A 604 -16.07 10.62 -12.09
N CYS A 605 -15.52 9.42 -12.32
CA CYS A 605 -14.08 9.12 -12.45
C CYS A 605 -13.17 9.76 -11.36
N GLY A 606 -13.67 9.87 -10.13
CA GLY A 606 -12.97 10.48 -8.99
C GLY A 606 -12.96 12.01 -9.01
N LEU A 607 -13.85 12.63 -9.77
CA LEU A 607 -14.19 14.05 -9.77
C LEU A 607 -15.61 14.22 -9.19
N LEU A 608 -15.92 15.42 -8.75
CA LEU A 608 -17.25 15.88 -8.40
C LEU A 608 -17.53 17.12 -9.26
N LEU A 609 -18.59 17.08 -10.06
CA LEU A 609 -18.99 18.18 -10.94
C LEU A 609 -20.21 18.85 -10.34
N ASP A 610 -20.14 20.16 -10.13
CA ASP A 610 -21.32 20.94 -9.78
C ASP A 610 -22.31 20.94 -10.96
N THR A 611 -23.52 20.40 -10.75
CA THR A 611 -24.49 20.25 -11.85
C THR A 611 -25.05 21.59 -12.35
N HIS A 612 -24.91 22.67 -11.58
CA HIS A 612 -25.36 24.01 -11.96
C HIS A 612 -24.24 24.81 -12.62
N SER A 613 -23.08 24.93 -11.97
CA SER A 613 -21.98 25.80 -12.43
C SER A 613 -20.93 25.10 -13.28
N LEU A 614 -20.90 23.76 -13.27
CA LEU A 614 -19.82 22.92 -13.82
C LEU A 614 -18.44 23.16 -13.21
N ASP A 615 -18.38 23.73 -12.00
CA ASP A 615 -17.16 23.72 -11.21
C ASP A 615 -16.76 22.27 -10.88
N VAL A 616 -15.47 21.98 -11.02
CA VAL A 616 -14.93 20.63 -10.85
C VAL A 616 -14.10 20.54 -9.59
N TYR A 617 -14.45 19.58 -8.74
CA TYR A 617 -13.75 19.28 -7.50
C TYR A 617 -13.17 17.88 -7.54
N LYS A 618 -12.13 17.66 -6.73
CA LYS A 618 -11.59 16.32 -6.51
C LYS A 618 -12.47 15.56 -5.52
N ASP A 619 -12.83 14.32 -5.86
CA ASP A 619 -13.48 13.41 -4.92
C ASP A 619 -12.44 12.81 -3.94
N TYR A 620 -12.59 13.15 -2.66
CA TYR A 620 -11.77 12.66 -1.55
C TYR A 620 -12.43 11.55 -0.73
N SER A 621 -13.67 11.14 -1.03
CA SER A 621 -14.39 10.06 -0.32
C SER A 621 -13.58 8.75 -0.28
N ARG A 622 -12.77 8.50 -1.32
CA ARG A 622 -11.84 7.38 -1.41
C ARG A 622 -10.71 7.34 -0.37
N TYR A 623 -10.62 8.33 0.51
CA TYR A 623 -9.71 8.34 1.67
C TYR A 623 -10.46 8.11 2.98
N ASP A 624 -11.79 8.08 2.96
CA ASP A 624 -12.59 7.81 4.13
C ASP A 624 -12.30 6.42 4.69
N GLY A 625 -12.19 6.33 6.03
CA GLY A 625 -11.76 5.12 6.74
C GLY A 625 -10.34 4.61 6.41
N LEU A 626 -9.56 5.29 5.57
CA LEU A 626 -8.21 4.87 5.19
C LEU A 626 -7.14 5.62 5.98
N SER A 627 -6.20 4.87 6.56
CA SER A 627 -4.99 5.48 7.09
C SER A 627 -4.14 6.06 5.94
N LEU A 628 -3.92 7.38 5.98
CA LEU A 628 -3.13 8.10 4.98
C LEU A 628 -1.68 7.65 4.92
N ARG A 629 -1.18 6.95 5.96
CA ARG A 629 0.10 6.23 5.93
C ARG A 629 0.21 5.36 4.67
N TYR A 630 -0.84 4.61 4.31
CA TYR A 630 -0.83 3.71 3.15
C TYR A 630 -1.06 4.42 1.81
N SER A 631 -1.32 5.74 1.81
CA SER A 631 -1.59 6.51 0.60
C SER A 631 -0.35 6.80 -0.25
N LEU A 632 0.85 6.66 0.33
CA LEU A 632 2.15 6.90 -0.30
C LEU A 632 3.20 5.89 0.16
N THR A 633 4.17 5.61 -0.70
CA THR A 633 5.38 4.86 -0.36
C THR A 633 6.65 5.63 -0.68
N LEU A 634 7.61 5.58 0.25
CA LEU A 634 8.89 6.27 0.18
C LEU A 634 9.99 5.45 -0.53
N GLY A 635 9.71 4.17 -0.85
CA GLY A 635 10.61 3.30 -1.60
C GLY A 635 11.79 2.82 -0.76
N SER A 636 12.99 2.79 -1.35
CA SER A 636 14.22 2.28 -0.72
C SER A 636 15.06 3.33 0.00
N ALA A 637 14.73 4.62 -0.16
CA ALA A 637 15.47 5.72 0.45
C ALA A 637 14.56 6.39 1.48
N HIS A 638 14.72 6.01 2.74
CA HIS A 638 14.05 6.66 3.87
C HIS A 638 14.87 7.87 4.35
N SER A 639 15.37 8.67 3.41
CA SER A 639 16.05 9.93 3.74
C SER A 639 15.07 11.09 3.68
N PRO A 640 15.26 12.15 4.47
CA PRO A 640 14.38 13.31 4.44
C PRO A 640 14.32 13.94 3.03
N THR A 641 15.43 13.89 2.28
CA THR A 641 15.50 14.35 0.89
C THR A 641 14.65 13.51 -0.07
N ALA A 642 14.62 12.19 0.09
CA ALA A 642 13.76 11.33 -0.71
C ALA A 642 12.27 11.58 -0.42
N VAL A 643 11.93 11.85 0.85
CA VAL A 643 10.59 12.29 1.26
C VAL A 643 10.20 13.58 0.54
N ILE A 644 11.07 14.61 0.54
CA ILE A 644 10.83 15.87 -0.21
C ILE A 644 10.50 15.57 -1.66
N LYS A 645 11.39 14.84 -2.36
CA LYS A 645 11.23 14.57 -3.80
C LYS A 645 9.92 13.84 -4.08
N LYS A 646 9.55 12.88 -3.23
CA LYS A 646 8.30 12.14 -3.38
C LYS A 646 7.07 13.03 -3.15
N LEU A 647 7.07 13.82 -2.08
CA LEU A 647 5.98 14.73 -1.75
C LEU A 647 5.79 15.80 -2.82
N LEU A 648 6.88 16.42 -3.30
CA LEU A 648 6.85 17.37 -4.41
C LEU A 648 6.34 16.74 -5.70
N SER A 649 6.83 15.55 -6.05
CA SER A 649 6.35 14.83 -7.23
C SER A 649 4.84 14.59 -7.16
N VAL A 650 4.33 14.17 -6.00
CA VAL A 650 2.89 13.92 -5.80
C VAL A 650 2.10 15.22 -5.87
N LEU A 651 2.58 16.29 -5.23
CA LEU A 651 1.94 17.60 -5.25
C LEU A 651 1.83 18.13 -6.69
N SER A 652 2.93 18.14 -7.44
CA SER A 652 2.93 18.56 -8.85
C SER A 652 2.02 17.72 -9.73
N LEU A 653 1.92 16.41 -9.49
CA LEU A 653 1.01 15.52 -10.22
C LEU A 653 -0.48 15.74 -9.87
N LYS A 654 -0.78 16.39 -8.75
CA LYS A 654 -2.16 16.61 -8.26
C LYS A 654 -2.62 18.06 -8.42
N CYS A 655 -1.70 19.01 -8.51
CA CYS A 655 -1.94 20.38 -8.96
C CYS A 655 -2.20 20.40 -10.48
N THR A 656 -3.36 19.91 -10.91
CA THR A 656 -3.72 19.80 -12.33
C THR A 656 -4.69 20.89 -12.76
N ASP A 657 -4.61 21.28 -14.04
CA ASP A 657 -5.38 22.36 -14.68
C ASP A 657 -6.89 22.25 -14.44
N ILE A 658 -7.45 21.03 -14.42
CA ILE A 658 -8.88 20.80 -14.20
C ILE A 658 -9.43 21.41 -12.90
N PHE A 659 -8.60 21.59 -11.86
CA PHE A 659 -9.00 22.17 -10.58
C PHE A 659 -8.58 23.63 -10.41
N LEU A 660 -7.66 24.11 -11.25
CA LEU A 660 -6.95 25.39 -11.05
C LEU A 660 -7.11 26.36 -12.21
N ASP A 661 -7.64 25.93 -13.36
CA ASP A 661 -7.96 26.79 -14.50
C ASP A 661 -9.21 27.61 -14.18
N LEU A 662 -9.01 28.91 -13.97
CA LEU A 662 -10.09 29.85 -13.63
C LEU A 662 -10.97 30.21 -14.85
N ARG A 663 -10.69 29.70 -16.06
CA ARG A 663 -11.64 29.76 -17.20
C ARG A 663 -12.76 28.77 -17.04
N MET A 664 -12.43 27.64 -16.44
CA MET A 664 -13.36 26.55 -16.21
C MET A 664 -14.01 26.70 -14.85
N ASN A 665 -13.25 27.03 -13.81
CA ASN A 665 -13.71 27.04 -12.42
C ASN A 665 -13.90 28.46 -11.88
N SER A 666 -14.86 28.63 -10.97
CA SER A 666 -15.02 29.86 -10.18
C SER A 666 -13.83 30.06 -9.25
N VAL A 667 -13.63 31.30 -8.80
CA VAL A 667 -12.57 31.65 -7.85
C VAL A 667 -12.72 30.84 -6.56
N GLU A 668 -13.95 30.74 -6.04
CA GLU A 668 -14.27 29.93 -4.85
C GLU A 668 -13.92 28.45 -5.05
N ALA A 669 -14.29 27.85 -6.19
CA ALA A 669 -14.01 26.46 -6.49
C ALA A 669 -12.50 26.17 -6.55
N VAL A 670 -11.72 27.08 -7.13
CA VAL A 670 -10.26 26.98 -7.16
C VAL A 670 -9.68 27.06 -5.74
N TYR A 671 -10.14 27.99 -4.90
CA TYR A 671 -9.69 28.07 -3.50
C TYR A 671 -10.02 26.81 -2.70
N ARG A 672 -11.24 26.32 -2.82
CA ARG A 672 -11.69 25.11 -2.11
C ARG A 672 -10.90 23.88 -2.55
N SER A 673 -10.62 23.77 -3.84
CA SER A 673 -9.79 22.70 -4.40
C SER A 673 -8.34 22.80 -3.92
N LEU A 674 -7.79 24.01 -3.90
CA LEU A 674 -6.45 24.28 -3.42
C LEU A 674 -6.30 23.92 -1.93
N TYR A 675 -7.23 24.38 -1.08
CA TYR A 675 -7.28 24.05 0.35
C TYR A 675 -7.29 22.54 0.58
N LYS A 676 -8.22 21.80 -0.04
CA LYS A 676 -8.32 20.34 0.12
C LYS A 676 -7.07 19.60 -0.38
N LEU A 677 -6.45 20.09 -1.45
CA LEU A 677 -5.20 19.52 -1.98
C LEU A 677 -4.05 19.68 -0.98
N ILE A 678 -3.91 20.87 -0.40
CA ILE A 678 -2.88 21.20 0.58
C ILE A 678 -3.10 20.42 1.87
N LEU A 679 -4.35 20.33 2.33
CA LEU A 679 -4.71 19.55 3.52
C LEU A 679 -4.27 18.09 3.38
N LEU A 680 -4.65 17.44 2.27
CA LEU A 680 -4.20 16.06 2.01
C LEU A 680 -2.67 15.96 1.94
N GLN A 681 -2.00 16.99 1.40
CA GLN A 681 -0.54 17.03 1.33
C GLN A 681 0.11 17.22 2.71
N ALA A 682 -0.46 18.04 3.59
CA ALA A 682 -0.02 18.23 4.98
C ALA A 682 -0.12 16.91 5.76
N LEU A 683 -1.24 16.21 5.64
CA LEU A 683 -1.44 14.91 6.29
C LEU A 683 -0.47 13.84 5.77
N ARG A 684 -0.20 13.84 4.46
CA ARG A 684 0.83 12.98 3.85
C ARG A 684 2.22 13.31 4.34
N PHE A 685 2.54 14.59 4.43
CA PHE A 685 3.80 15.06 4.98
C PHE A 685 3.97 14.59 6.42
N HIS A 686 2.97 14.80 7.28
CA HIS A 686 2.96 14.32 8.67
C HIS A 686 3.18 12.79 8.74
N ALA A 687 2.43 12.02 7.96
CA ALA A 687 2.58 10.56 7.93
C ALA A 687 3.97 10.10 7.47
N CYS A 688 4.57 10.77 6.49
CA CYS A 688 5.92 10.49 6.02
C CYS A 688 6.98 10.84 7.06
N VAL A 689 6.87 12.00 7.71
CA VAL A 689 7.81 12.46 8.74
C VAL A 689 7.77 11.57 9.97
N ARG A 690 6.59 11.16 10.44
CA ARG A 690 6.47 10.18 11.52
C ARG A 690 7.03 8.80 11.17
N SER A 691 7.13 8.50 9.88
CA SER A 691 7.70 7.24 9.38
C SER A 691 9.21 7.34 9.10
N LEU A 692 9.85 8.50 9.30
CA LEU A 692 11.27 8.65 9.09
C LEU A 692 12.05 7.82 10.13
N PRO A 693 13.00 6.98 9.69
CA PRO A 693 13.74 6.11 10.58
C PRO A 693 14.84 6.88 11.30
N LEU A 694 15.52 6.17 12.19
CA LEU A 694 16.76 6.62 12.83
C LEU A 694 16.64 7.91 13.66
N GLY A 695 15.43 8.25 14.12
CA GLY A 695 15.22 9.49 14.87
C GLY A 695 15.36 10.77 14.05
N GLN A 696 15.25 10.68 12.71
CA GLN A 696 15.24 11.84 11.81
C GLN A 696 13.89 12.57 11.87
N ASN A 697 13.56 13.09 13.05
CA ASN A 697 12.31 13.78 13.33
C ASN A 697 12.45 15.31 13.13
N VAL A 698 11.32 16.02 13.24
CA VAL A 698 11.30 17.49 13.07
C VAL A 698 12.17 18.20 14.09
N GLU A 699 12.19 17.71 15.33
CA GLU A 699 12.98 18.26 16.43
C GLU A 699 14.49 18.23 16.14
N SER A 700 14.96 17.15 15.49
CA SER A 700 16.37 16.99 15.15
C SER A 700 16.86 17.93 14.06
N ASN A 701 15.98 18.40 13.17
CA ASN A 701 16.36 19.30 12.06
C ASN A 701 15.18 20.15 11.56
N PRO A 702 14.70 21.12 12.35
CA PRO A 702 13.50 21.89 12.02
C PRO A 702 13.69 22.73 10.75
N CYS A 703 14.87 23.32 10.56
CA CYS A 703 15.21 24.14 9.39
C CYS A 703 15.03 23.40 8.06
N PHE A 704 15.41 22.11 8.01
CA PHE A 704 15.23 21.28 6.83
C PHE A 704 13.74 21.11 6.47
N PHE A 705 12.89 20.81 7.45
CA PHE A 705 11.47 20.60 7.23
C PHE A 705 10.75 21.91 6.87
N LEU A 706 11.11 23.03 7.50
CA LEU A 706 10.62 24.36 7.13
C LEU A 706 10.98 24.71 5.68
N LYS A 707 12.23 24.44 5.26
CA LYS A 707 12.67 24.64 3.87
C LYS A 707 11.87 23.77 2.89
N MET A 708 11.52 22.53 3.27
CA MET A 708 10.66 21.68 2.45
C MET A 708 9.27 22.29 2.29
N ILE A 709 8.64 22.73 3.39
CA ILE A 709 7.30 23.33 3.37
C ILE A 709 7.30 24.55 2.44
N TRP A 710 8.26 25.45 2.62
CA TRP A 710 8.44 26.62 1.76
C TRP A 710 8.62 26.26 0.28
N THR A 711 9.38 25.19 -0.01
CA THR A 711 9.60 24.71 -1.38
C THR A 711 8.30 24.20 -2.01
N MET A 712 7.49 23.44 -1.26
CA MET A 712 6.17 22.97 -1.72
C MET A 712 5.27 24.14 -2.06
N SER A 713 5.15 25.15 -1.20
CA SER A 713 4.34 26.34 -1.44
C SER A 713 4.79 27.13 -2.66
N ARG A 714 6.11 27.31 -2.85
CA ARG A 714 6.68 27.97 -4.04
C ARG A 714 6.42 27.20 -5.33
N VAL A 715 6.43 25.88 -5.29
CA VAL A 715 6.09 25.05 -6.46
C VAL A 715 4.61 25.18 -6.79
N THR A 716 3.73 25.07 -5.80
CA THR A 716 2.27 25.24 -6.00
C THR A 716 1.94 26.60 -6.60
N ASN A 717 2.49 27.69 -6.06
CA ASN A 717 2.25 29.04 -6.58
C ASN A 717 2.74 29.19 -8.04
N ARG A 718 3.91 28.63 -8.38
CA ARG A 718 4.41 28.65 -9.76
C ARG A 718 3.50 27.88 -10.72
N LEU A 719 2.99 26.72 -10.30
CA LEU A 719 2.06 25.93 -11.11
C LEU A 719 0.76 26.70 -11.35
N ILE A 720 0.16 27.28 -10.31
CA ILE A 720 -1.07 28.09 -10.43
C ILE A 720 -0.89 29.24 -11.43
N ARG A 721 0.23 29.97 -11.34
CA ARG A 721 0.56 31.08 -12.26
C ARG A 721 0.78 30.61 -13.69
N HIS A 722 1.41 29.45 -13.86
CA HIS A 722 1.63 28.86 -15.18
C HIS A 722 0.32 28.46 -15.86
N ILE A 723 -0.57 27.80 -15.11
CA ILE A 723 -1.89 27.35 -15.58
C ILE A 723 -2.75 28.54 -16.03
N ASN A 724 -2.68 29.66 -15.30
CA ASN A 724 -3.49 30.85 -15.54
C ASN A 724 -2.73 31.98 -16.28
N LYS A 725 -1.63 31.66 -16.97
CA LYS A 725 -0.85 32.64 -17.73
C LYS A 725 -1.70 33.26 -18.85
N GLY A 726 -1.64 34.58 -19.00
CA GLY A 726 -2.39 35.33 -20.04
C GLY A 726 -3.71 35.98 -19.58
N ARG A 727 -4.12 35.80 -18.32
CA ARG A 727 -5.36 36.41 -17.77
C ARG A 727 -5.23 37.86 -17.29
N SER A 728 -4.05 38.46 -17.42
CA SER A 728 -3.77 39.82 -16.92
C SER A 728 -4.46 40.96 -17.68
N ALA A 729 -5.17 40.68 -18.78
CA ALA A 729 -5.64 41.71 -19.72
C ALA A 729 -7.17 41.75 -20.00
N GLY A 730 -7.98 40.85 -19.44
CA GLY A 730 -9.38 40.68 -19.90
C GLY A 730 -10.50 40.92 -18.87
N PHE A 731 -10.18 41.09 -17.59
CA PHE A 731 -11.16 41.51 -16.59
C PHE A 731 -10.88 42.97 -16.23
N SER A 732 -11.70 43.89 -16.74
CA SER A 732 -11.67 45.27 -16.26
C SER A 732 -12.06 45.28 -14.78
N SER A 733 -11.28 46.01 -13.98
CA SER A 733 -11.64 46.53 -12.65
C SER A 733 -11.76 45.60 -11.44
N ASP A 734 -11.15 44.41 -11.39
CA ASP A 734 -11.08 43.66 -10.12
C ASP A 734 -9.65 43.55 -9.57
N SER A 735 -9.29 44.51 -8.72
CA SER A 735 -8.03 44.56 -7.94
C SER A 735 -7.78 43.29 -7.12
N HIS A 736 -8.83 42.50 -6.84
CA HIS A 736 -8.78 41.20 -6.18
C HIS A 736 -7.98 40.13 -6.96
N VAL A 737 -8.02 40.09 -8.29
CA VAL A 737 -7.36 39.02 -9.08
C VAL A 737 -5.84 39.26 -9.21
N LYS A 738 -5.38 40.52 -9.17
CA LYS A 738 -3.94 40.84 -9.14
C LYS A 738 -3.31 40.69 -7.75
N LEU A 739 -4.08 40.96 -6.67
CA LEU A 739 -3.62 40.77 -5.28
C LEU A 739 -3.48 39.27 -4.91
N THR A 740 -4.41 38.44 -5.39
CA THR A 740 -4.49 37.00 -5.07
C THR A 740 -3.19 36.26 -5.44
N TYR A 741 -2.64 36.41 -6.65
CA TYR A 741 -1.42 35.68 -7.01
C TYR A 741 -0.14 36.09 -6.26
N LYS A 742 -0.06 37.29 -5.68
CA LYS A 742 1.13 37.74 -4.91
C LYS A 742 1.09 37.25 -3.45
N LEU A 743 -0.09 37.09 -2.86
CA LEU A 743 -0.28 36.75 -1.44
C LEU A 743 -0.39 35.24 -1.14
N HIS A 744 -0.56 34.38 -2.15
CA HIS A 744 -0.80 32.95 -1.87
C HIS A 744 0.39 32.18 -1.34
N ALA A 745 1.65 32.43 -1.75
CA ALA A 745 2.74 31.58 -1.28
C ALA A 745 2.98 31.65 0.25
N PRO A 746 2.96 32.83 0.89
CA PRO A 746 3.01 32.93 2.36
C PRO A 746 1.76 32.33 3.03
N TRP A 747 0.56 32.61 2.54
CA TRP A 747 -0.69 32.07 3.10
C TRP A 747 -0.77 30.54 3.00
N LEU A 748 -0.44 29.97 1.84
CA LEU A 748 -0.31 28.53 1.61
C LEU A 748 0.71 27.87 2.55
N SER A 749 1.80 28.58 2.84
CA SER A 749 2.83 28.11 3.76
C SER A 749 2.34 28.18 5.21
N ALA A 750 1.66 29.25 5.58
CA ALA A 750 1.09 29.45 6.91
C ALA A 750 -0.01 28.42 7.20
N ASP A 751 -0.91 28.15 6.25
CA ASP A 751 -1.93 27.12 6.37
C ASP A 751 -1.31 25.72 6.45
N LEU A 752 -0.32 25.42 5.61
CA LEU A 752 0.36 24.12 5.69
C LEU A 752 1.05 23.96 7.06
N LEU A 753 1.72 25.01 7.56
CA LEU A 753 2.35 25.01 8.89
C LEU A 753 1.34 24.89 10.02
N TYR A 754 0.25 25.64 9.96
CA TYR A 754 -0.83 25.61 10.94
C TYR A 754 -1.48 24.22 11.00
N MET A 755 -1.82 23.66 9.84
CA MET A 755 -2.40 22.31 9.76
C MET A 755 -1.40 21.27 10.25
N ILE A 756 -0.12 21.36 9.88
CA ILE A 756 0.92 20.46 10.41
C ILE A 756 1.01 20.58 11.94
N HIS A 757 1.02 21.81 12.47
CA HIS A 757 1.15 22.09 13.89
C HIS A 757 -0.02 21.49 14.71
N GLN A 758 -1.26 21.73 14.26
CA GLN A 758 -2.48 21.17 14.87
C GLN A 758 -2.44 19.63 14.94
N TYR A 759 -2.02 18.97 13.85
CA TYR A 759 -1.92 17.49 13.81
C TYR A 759 -0.69 16.93 14.53
N THR A 760 0.31 17.74 14.84
CA THR A 760 1.45 17.31 15.68
C THR A 760 1.18 17.43 17.17
N GLN A 761 0.42 18.43 17.64
CA GLN A 761 0.10 18.57 19.06
C GLN A 761 -0.95 17.57 19.54
N ALA A 762 -1.93 17.18 18.71
CA ALA A 762 -2.91 16.15 19.07
C ALA A 762 -2.32 14.73 19.27
N GLY A 763 -1.01 14.55 19.08
CA GLY A 763 -0.30 13.29 19.29
C GLY A 763 0.84 13.35 20.31
N GLN A 764 1.03 14.50 20.98
CA GLN A 764 1.75 14.63 22.24
C GLN A 764 0.73 14.61 23.38
#